data_AF-A0A930QDC7-F1
#
_entry.id   AF-A0A930QDC7-F1
#
_cell.length_a   1.000
_cell.length_b   1.000
_cell.length_c   1.000
_cell.angle_alpha   90.00
_cell.angle_beta   90.00
_cell.angle_gamma   90.00
#
_symmetry.space_group_name_H-M   'P 1'
#
loop_
_entity.id
_entity.type
_entity.pdbx_description
1 polymer ?
#
loop_
_entity_poly.entity_id
_entity_poly.type
_entity_poly.pdbx_seq_one_letter_code
_entity_poly.pdbx_strand_id
1 'polypeptide(L)'
;MAVKRIFVEKRQGFFDVPAQRLCSDLVETFRLTDLRAVRMITRYDVEGLSDEEFEQVRDIVFADPPVDTVYEDALPFFADAKIFAIEPLPGQFDPTAAAAAECVQLVTQGERPTVRTARVIVLIGRISDLIVEKIKAYLINRVESREASLATPATLEVQPAMPGDVEVLTQFNALSREELARFHAAHGFAMSEEDLAFVQEYFRTTERRAPTITELRVIDTYWSDHCRHTTFTTAIDAVTIENGFFSLPIMETYQKYTDDRKALYTDKKRDMTLMDLAVIGMKALRAEGKLDDLDVSEEINACSIHITVDVNGKNEDWLLMFKNETHNHPTEIEPFGGAATCLGGAIRDPLSGRSYVYQAMRVTGAADPRTPIEETLPGKLPQKKITIGAAEGYSSYGNQIGLATGQVREIYHKGYLAKRMEIGAVIGAAPAAQVVRERPVPGDVIILLGGRTGRDGIGGATGSSKQHTEQSLTTSGAEVQKGNPPTERKLQRLFRNPEVSCLIKRCNDFGAGGVAVSIGELADGLTIDLDAVPKKYEGLDGTELAISESQERMAVVLAPQDVPAFLRHADAENLEATRVAVVTKEPRLVMQWRGKDIVRIARSFLATNGVRQHVRVAVAAPNEQAPYLQQVPPLVRKEGRSLEAMWFANLRDLNVCSQKGLGERFDGTVGAASVLMPFGGKYQLTPSEAMVAKIPVR
;
A
#
# COMPACT_ATOMS: atom_id res chain seq x y z
N MET A 1 18.55 -26.67 -17.82
CA MET A 1 19.36 -25.98 -18.87
C MET A 1 20.36 -25.08 -18.13
N ALA A 2 21.49 -24.70 -18.74
CA ALA A 2 22.44 -23.81 -18.06
C ALA A 2 21.85 -22.40 -17.88
N VAL A 3 22.24 -21.70 -16.81
CA VAL A 3 21.88 -20.29 -16.60
C VAL A 3 22.62 -19.43 -17.62
N LYS A 4 21.86 -18.64 -18.38
CA LYS A 4 22.38 -17.65 -19.34
C LYS A 4 22.40 -16.28 -18.67
N ARG A 5 23.52 -15.57 -18.82
CA ARG A 5 23.72 -14.25 -18.20
C ARG A 5 23.91 -13.17 -19.25
N ILE A 6 23.13 -12.09 -19.10
CA ILE A 6 23.22 -10.89 -19.93
C ILE A 6 23.27 -9.64 -19.05
N PHE A 7 24.12 -8.71 -19.45
CA PHE A 7 24.22 -7.39 -18.87
C PHE A 7 23.75 -6.35 -19.90
N VAL A 8 22.84 -5.47 -19.49
CA VAL A 8 22.25 -4.45 -20.34
C VAL A 8 22.52 -3.09 -19.73
N GLU A 9 23.12 -2.21 -20.50
CA GLU A 9 23.53 -0.89 -20.05
C GLU A 9 23.09 0.20 -21.02
N LYS A 10 22.50 1.28 -20.52
CA LYS A 10 22.22 2.46 -21.33
C LYS A 10 23.54 3.05 -21.85
N ARG A 11 23.57 3.33 -23.17
CA ARG A 11 24.73 3.94 -23.83
C ARG A 11 25.09 5.27 -23.16
N GLN A 12 26.37 5.38 -22.82
CA GLN A 12 26.92 6.46 -21.99
C GLN A 12 26.86 7.83 -22.69
N GLY A 13 26.68 8.89 -21.90
CA GLY A 13 26.75 10.29 -22.31
C GLY A 13 25.44 10.92 -22.75
N PHE A 14 24.42 10.13 -23.11
CA PHE A 14 23.11 10.64 -23.55
C PHE A 14 21.93 9.90 -22.92
N PHE A 15 21.96 8.57 -22.84
CA PHE A 15 20.82 7.76 -22.40
C PHE A 15 20.92 7.32 -20.93
N ASP A 16 22.10 7.42 -20.33
CA ASP A 16 22.44 7.00 -18.97
C ASP A 16 22.07 8.04 -17.89
N VAL A 17 20.99 8.80 -18.10
CA VAL A 17 20.51 9.84 -17.18
C VAL A 17 20.38 9.34 -15.73
N PRO A 18 19.85 8.13 -15.45
CA PRO A 18 19.81 7.61 -14.08
C PRO A 18 21.20 7.44 -13.45
N ALA A 19 22.19 6.99 -14.23
CA ALA A 19 23.56 6.78 -13.76
C ALA A 19 24.27 8.12 -13.48
N GLN A 20 24.05 9.11 -14.35
CA GLN A 20 24.54 10.48 -14.14
C GLN A 20 23.93 11.10 -12.87
N ARG A 21 22.62 10.96 -12.66
CA ARG A 21 21.92 11.43 -11.45
C ARG A 21 22.47 10.76 -10.19
N LEU A 22 22.67 9.45 -10.23
CA LEU A 22 23.27 8.71 -9.11
C LEU A 22 24.71 9.19 -8.85
N CYS A 23 25.51 9.44 -9.89
CA CYS A 23 26.84 10.00 -9.73
C CYS A 23 26.80 11.35 -9.01
N SER A 24 25.93 12.28 -9.44
CA SER A 24 25.75 13.58 -8.78
C SER A 24 25.30 13.43 -7.32
N ASP A 25 24.36 12.52 -7.04
CA ASP A 25 23.88 12.25 -5.69
C ASP A 25 24.99 11.74 -4.77
N LEU A 26 25.81 10.80 -5.24
CA LEU A 26 26.92 10.24 -4.46
C LEU A 26 28.03 11.28 -4.23
N VAL A 27 28.33 12.12 -5.23
CA VAL A 27 29.28 13.23 -5.10
C VAL A 27 28.81 14.23 -4.05
N GLU A 28 27.55 14.64 -4.12
CA GLU A 28 26.95 15.58 -3.15
C GLU A 28 26.91 14.98 -1.74
N THR A 29 26.37 13.77 -1.62
CA THR A 29 26.08 13.11 -0.34
C THR A 29 27.36 12.72 0.41
N PHE A 30 28.35 12.18 -0.27
CA PHE A 30 29.61 11.71 0.35
C PHE A 30 30.79 12.64 0.12
N ARG A 31 30.57 13.81 -0.51
CA ARG A 31 31.60 14.83 -0.82
C ARG A 31 32.79 14.23 -1.57
N LEU A 32 32.51 13.43 -2.60
CA LEU A 32 33.52 12.69 -3.37
C LEU A 32 34.20 13.60 -4.39
N THR A 33 35.52 13.73 -4.32
CA THR A 33 36.31 14.52 -5.28
C THR A 33 36.80 13.72 -6.48
N ASP A 34 36.98 12.40 -6.29
CA ASP A 34 37.67 11.53 -7.25
C ASP A 34 36.71 10.56 -7.97
N LEU A 35 35.42 10.57 -7.64
CA LEU A 35 34.38 9.82 -8.38
C LEU A 35 34.12 10.56 -9.70
N ARG A 36 34.53 9.94 -10.81
CA ARG A 36 34.42 10.52 -12.16
C ARG A 36 33.13 10.16 -12.86
N ALA A 37 32.67 8.92 -12.67
CA ALA A 37 31.44 8.42 -13.28
C ALA A 37 30.87 7.24 -12.48
N VAL A 38 29.57 7.06 -12.60
CA VAL A 38 28.86 5.85 -12.15
C VAL A 38 28.25 5.20 -13.37
N ARG A 39 28.41 3.88 -13.51
CA ARG A 39 27.66 3.09 -14.50
C ARG A 39 26.63 2.24 -13.77
N MET A 40 25.43 2.16 -14.35
CA MET A 40 24.32 1.36 -13.85
C MET A 40 23.97 0.34 -14.92
N ILE A 41 24.12 -0.94 -14.59
CA ILE A 41 23.96 -2.03 -15.54
C ILE A 41 22.95 -3.01 -14.98
N THR A 42 21.94 -3.38 -15.77
CA THR A 42 20.98 -4.41 -15.38
C THR A 42 21.54 -5.77 -15.76
N ARG A 43 21.73 -6.65 -14.79
CA ARG A 43 22.08 -8.05 -14.99
C ARG A 43 20.79 -8.86 -15.02
N TYR A 44 20.60 -9.66 -16.05
CA TYR A 44 19.60 -10.72 -16.09
C TYR A 44 20.29 -12.08 -16.04
N ASP A 45 19.80 -12.92 -15.14
CA ASP A 45 20.08 -14.35 -15.13
C ASP A 45 18.83 -15.07 -15.59
N VAL A 46 18.95 -15.92 -16.62
CA VAL A 46 17.82 -16.58 -17.28
C VAL A 46 18.05 -18.08 -17.34
N GLU A 47 17.07 -18.86 -16.89
CA GLU A 47 17.09 -20.33 -16.93
C GLU A 47 15.80 -20.85 -17.58
N GLY A 48 15.93 -21.91 -18.38
CA GLY A 48 14.80 -22.55 -19.07
C GLY A 48 14.64 -22.15 -20.55
N LEU A 49 15.67 -21.59 -21.18
CA LEU A 49 15.69 -21.28 -22.60
C LEU A 49 16.79 -22.05 -23.33
N SER A 50 16.49 -22.48 -24.56
CA SER A 50 17.50 -22.97 -25.50
C SER A 50 18.43 -21.84 -25.98
N ASP A 51 19.50 -22.19 -26.70
CA ASP A 51 20.38 -21.20 -27.32
C ASP A 51 19.65 -20.38 -28.39
N GLU A 52 18.84 -21.05 -29.21
CA GLU A 52 18.03 -20.43 -30.26
C GLU A 52 16.96 -19.49 -29.68
N GLU A 53 16.24 -19.93 -28.65
CA GLU A 53 15.23 -19.10 -27.98
C GLU A 53 15.86 -17.86 -27.34
N PHE A 54 17.03 -18.01 -26.71
CA PHE A 54 17.74 -16.89 -26.12
C PHE A 54 18.19 -15.87 -27.16
N GLU A 55 18.75 -16.31 -28.28
CA GLU A 55 19.13 -15.42 -29.39
C GLU A 55 17.91 -14.66 -29.94
N GLN A 56 16.75 -15.32 -30.03
CA GLN A 56 15.51 -14.70 -30.50
C GLN A 56 15.04 -13.56 -29.58
N VAL A 57 15.14 -13.73 -28.27
CA VAL A 57 14.59 -12.75 -27.30
C VAL A 57 15.58 -11.69 -26.84
N ARG A 58 16.88 -11.89 -27.03
CA ARG A 58 17.95 -11.01 -26.52
C ARG A 58 17.69 -9.53 -26.81
N ASP A 59 17.53 -9.21 -28.09
CA ASP A 59 17.43 -7.84 -28.61
C ASP A 59 15.98 -7.34 -28.74
N ILE A 60 15.02 -8.13 -28.23
CA ILE A 60 13.58 -7.83 -28.26
C ILE A 60 13.06 -7.59 -26.83
N VAL A 61 13.47 -8.43 -25.88
CA VAL A 61 12.96 -8.45 -24.51
C VAL A 61 13.91 -7.79 -23.53
N PHE A 62 15.21 -8.10 -23.61
CA PHE A 62 16.17 -7.69 -22.57
C PHE A 62 16.85 -6.36 -22.89
N ALA A 63 17.00 -6.01 -24.16
CA ALA A 63 17.69 -4.80 -24.59
C ALA A 63 16.89 -4.03 -25.63
N ASP A 64 17.06 -2.70 -25.63
CA ASP A 64 16.61 -1.80 -26.69
C ASP A 64 17.84 -1.38 -27.54
N PRO A 65 18.13 -2.06 -28.67
CA PRO A 65 19.42 -1.95 -29.36
C PRO A 65 19.85 -0.52 -29.75
N PRO A 66 18.95 0.41 -30.15
CA PRO A 66 19.29 1.81 -30.38
C PRO A 66 19.92 2.55 -29.19
N VAL A 67 19.56 2.19 -27.95
CA VAL A 67 19.93 2.96 -26.75
C VAL A 67 20.75 2.16 -25.74
N ASP A 68 20.81 0.83 -25.89
CA ASP A 68 21.52 -0.06 -24.99
C ASP A 68 22.83 -0.60 -25.59
N THR A 69 23.71 -1.01 -24.68
CA THR A 69 24.88 -1.84 -24.92
C THR A 69 24.67 -3.16 -24.17
N VAL A 70 24.87 -4.27 -24.86
CA VAL A 70 24.71 -5.61 -24.31
C VAL A 70 26.07 -6.26 -24.10
N TYR A 71 26.26 -6.90 -22.95
CA TYR A 71 27.42 -7.75 -22.67
C TYR A 71 26.95 -9.14 -22.24
N GLU A 72 27.47 -10.18 -22.87
CA GLU A 72 27.16 -11.57 -22.56
C GLU A 72 28.23 -12.14 -21.62
N ASP A 73 27.81 -12.94 -20.64
CA ASP A 73 28.61 -13.65 -19.63
C ASP A 73 29.45 -12.79 -18.66
N ALA A 74 30.18 -11.79 -19.15
CA ALA A 74 31.09 -10.97 -18.37
C ALA A 74 31.03 -9.48 -18.75
N LEU A 75 31.25 -8.64 -17.74
CA LEU A 75 31.41 -7.20 -17.95
C LEU A 75 32.81 -6.87 -18.48
N PRO A 76 32.96 -5.78 -19.25
CA PRO A 76 34.28 -5.31 -19.66
C PRO A 76 35.10 -4.85 -18.46
N PHE A 77 36.42 -4.82 -18.62
CA PHE A 77 37.31 -4.27 -17.59
C PHE A 77 37.09 -2.76 -17.45
N PHE A 78 36.88 -2.30 -16.21
CA PHE A 78 36.78 -0.88 -15.88
C PHE A 78 38.01 -0.44 -15.07
N ALA A 79 38.81 0.47 -15.63
CA ALA A 79 39.99 1.01 -14.96
C ALA A 79 39.61 1.89 -13.76
N ASP A 80 40.35 1.77 -12.65
CA ASP A 80 40.10 2.47 -11.39
C ASP A 80 38.65 2.34 -10.90
N ALA A 81 38.06 1.14 -10.95
CA ALA A 81 36.66 0.95 -10.60
C ALA A 81 36.44 0.06 -9.38
N LYS A 82 35.34 0.33 -8.68
CA LYS A 82 34.76 -0.56 -7.66
C LYS A 82 33.40 -1.03 -8.14
N ILE A 83 33.16 -2.34 -8.08
CA ILE A 83 31.95 -2.97 -8.63
C ILE A 83 31.26 -3.76 -7.53
N PHE A 84 29.95 -3.62 -7.45
CA PHE A 84 29.08 -4.47 -6.65
C PHE A 84 27.71 -4.56 -7.32
N ALA A 85 26.95 -5.59 -6.96
CA ALA A 85 25.61 -5.82 -7.51
C ALA A 85 24.57 -5.80 -6.39
N ILE A 86 23.38 -5.31 -6.70
CA ILE A 86 22.25 -5.23 -5.77
C ILE A 86 21.11 -6.07 -6.36
N GLU A 87 20.61 -7.03 -5.62
CA GLU A 87 19.44 -7.84 -6.01
C GLU A 87 18.32 -7.74 -4.96
N PRO A 88 17.05 -7.93 -5.36
CA PRO A 88 15.96 -8.09 -4.41
C PRO A 88 16.21 -9.26 -3.45
N LEU A 89 15.65 -9.19 -2.24
CA LEU A 89 15.66 -10.32 -1.32
C LEU A 89 14.89 -11.52 -1.92
N PRO A 90 15.33 -12.76 -1.65
CA PRO A 90 14.59 -13.95 -2.08
C PRO A 90 13.13 -13.92 -1.62
N GLY A 91 12.21 -14.25 -2.53
CA GLY A 91 10.77 -14.28 -2.25
C GLY A 91 10.07 -12.93 -2.39
N GLN A 92 10.80 -11.82 -2.60
CA GLN A 92 10.17 -10.55 -2.99
C GLN A 92 9.82 -10.53 -4.47
N PHE A 93 8.74 -9.82 -4.79
CA PHE A 93 8.35 -9.59 -6.17
C PHE A 93 9.35 -8.68 -6.89
N ASP A 94 9.85 -9.15 -8.04
CA ASP A 94 10.69 -8.37 -8.95
C ASP A 94 9.87 -8.09 -10.23
N PRO A 95 9.36 -6.85 -10.40
CA PRO A 95 8.53 -6.51 -11.56
C PRO A 95 9.31 -6.59 -12.87
N THR A 96 10.63 -6.34 -12.84
CA THR A 96 11.47 -6.39 -14.04
C THR A 96 11.67 -7.84 -14.49
N ALA A 97 11.99 -8.73 -13.54
CA ALA A 97 12.09 -10.16 -13.82
C ALA A 97 10.76 -10.74 -14.31
N ALA A 98 9.65 -10.39 -13.65
CA ALA A 98 8.32 -10.87 -14.02
C ALA A 98 7.92 -10.43 -15.44
N ALA A 99 8.10 -9.15 -15.76
CA ALA A 99 7.83 -8.62 -17.10
C ALA A 99 8.73 -9.26 -18.16
N ALA A 100 10.03 -9.42 -17.88
CA ALA A 100 10.95 -10.08 -18.81
C ALA A 100 10.53 -11.55 -19.06
N ALA A 101 10.17 -12.30 -18.02
CA ALA A 101 9.71 -13.67 -18.17
C ALA A 101 8.41 -13.78 -18.99
N GLU A 102 7.45 -12.87 -18.77
CA GLU A 102 6.22 -12.80 -19.56
C GLU A 102 6.50 -12.44 -21.02
N CYS A 103 7.35 -11.44 -21.29
CA CYS A 103 7.73 -11.06 -22.64
C CYS A 103 8.46 -12.20 -23.38
N VAL A 104 9.36 -12.93 -22.70
CA VAL A 104 9.99 -14.12 -23.31
C VAL A 104 8.94 -15.14 -23.70
N GLN A 105 8.01 -15.47 -22.80
CA GLN A 105 6.91 -16.41 -23.09
C GLN A 105 6.08 -15.98 -24.31
N LEU A 106 5.79 -14.68 -24.45
CA LEU A 106 5.03 -14.16 -25.59
C LEU A 106 5.80 -14.26 -26.92
N VAL A 107 7.10 -14.02 -26.91
CA VAL A 107 7.94 -14.04 -28.12
C VAL A 107 8.25 -15.47 -28.55
N THR A 108 8.59 -16.36 -27.61
CA THR A 108 8.93 -17.76 -27.91
C THR A 108 7.70 -18.63 -28.08
N GLN A 109 6.55 -18.23 -27.53
CA GLN A 109 5.34 -19.05 -27.41
C GLN A 109 5.58 -20.37 -26.65
N GLY A 110 6.65 -20.41 -25.85
CA GLY A 110 7.07 -21.56 -25.07
C GLY A 110 6.66 -21.48 -23.60
N GLU A 111 7.34 -22.27 -22.77
CA GLU A 111 7.19 -22.17 -21.32
C GLU A 111 7.79 -20.87 -20.78
N ARG A 112 7.22 -20.35 -19.70
CA ARG A 112 7.74 -19.14 -19.05
C ARG A 112 9.08 -19.45 -18.39
N PRO A 113 10.19 -18.76 -18.75
CA PRO A 113 11.48 -19.01 -18.13
C PRO A 113 11.54 -18.45 -16.71
N THR A 114 12.53 -18.91 -15.95
CA THR A 114 12.89 -18.27 -14.68
C THR A 114 13.88 -17.14 -14.97
N VAL A 115 13.53 -15.92 -14.55
CA VAL A 115 14.37 -14.73 -14.69
C VAL A 115 14.68 -14.16 -13.31
N ARG A 116 15.92 -13.73 -13.09
CA ARG A 116 16.30 -12.89 -11.94
C ARG A 116 17.05 -11.67 -12.41
N THR A 117 16.83 -10.54 -11.72
CA THR A 117 17.57 -9.32 -12.02
C THR A 117 18.47 -8.88 -10.87
N ALA A 118 19.56 -8.21 -11.22
CA ALA A 118 20.36 -7.45 -10.28
C ALA A 118 20.84 -6.16 -10.94
N ARG A 119 20.99 -5.10 -10.15
CA ARG A 119 21.56 -3.84 -10.58
C ARG A 119 23.04 -3.80 -10.23
N VAL A 120 23.91 -3.87 -11.22
CA VAL A 120 25.35 -3.73 -11.05
C VAL A 120 25.73 -2.26 -11.08
N ILE A 121 26.42 -1.82 -10.02
CA ILE A 121 26.93 -0.46 -9.87
C ILE A 121 28.44 -0.49 -10.06
N VAL A 122 28.92 0.31 -11.00
CA VAL A 122 30.35 0.50 -11.27
C VAL A 122 30.71 1.92 -10.90
N LEU A 123 31.49 2.10 -9.83
CA LEU A 123 32.01 3.40 -9.41
C LEU A 123 33.38 3.62 -10.05
N ILE A 124 33.51 4.56 -10.96
CA ILE A 124 34.77 4.87 -11.67
C ILE A 124 35.46 6.04 -10.98
N GLY A 125 36.57 5.77 -10.31
CA GLY A 125 37.30 6.75 -9.52
C GLY A 125 38.07 6.12 -8.36
N ARG A 126 38.97 6.90 -7.76
CA ARG A 126 39.74 6.45 -6.59
C ARG A 126 38.91 6.66 -5.33
N ILE A 127 38.22 5.61 -4.90
CA ILE A 127 37.34 5.63 -3.73
C ILE A 127 37.85 4.60 -2.73
N SER A 128 37.96 4.99 -1.45
CA SER A 128 38.37 4.09 -0.39
C SER A 128 37.29 3.04 -0.11
N ASP A 129 37.71 1.84 0.30
CA ASP A 129 36.77 0.75 0.62
C ASP A 129 35.77 1.14 1.72
N LEU A 130 36.20 1.96 2.69
CA LEU A 130 35.32 2.51 3.73
C LEU A 130 34.17 3.35 3.15
N ILE A 131 34.44 4.16 2.13
CA ILE A 131 33.42 4.96 1.46
C ILE A 131 32.52 4.05 0.60
N VAL A 132 33.08 3.05 -0.07
CA VAL A 132 32.29 2.07 -0.83
C VAL A 132 31.27 1.38 0.06
N GLU A 133 31.65 0.96 1.27
CA GLU A 133 30.72 0.36 2.22
C GLU A 133 29.62 1.33 2.69
N LYS A 134 29.92 2.63 2.84
CA LYS A 134 28.91 3.66 3.10
C LYS A 134 27.95 3.84 1.92
N ILE A 135 28.47 3.82 0.68
CA ILE A 135 27.65 3.88 -0.53
C ILE A 135 26.75 2.65 -0.63
N LYS A 136 27.27 1.45 -0.35
CA LYS A 136 26.47 0.22 -0.29
C LYS A 136 25.36 0.33 0.75
N ALA A 137 25.65 0.79 1.96
CA ALA A 137 24.65 0.99 3.01
C ALA A 137 23.57 2.02 2.61
N TYR A 138 23.93 3.02 1.80
CA TYR A 138 22.99 4.01 1.27
C TYR A 138 22.11 3.46 0.14
N LEU A 139 22.67 2.65 -0.77
CA LEU A 139 21.95 2.12 -1.93
C LEU A 139 21.18 0.83 -1.66
N ILE A 140 21.65 0.00 -0.74
CA ILE A 140 21.04 -1.29 -0.39
C ILE A 140 20.10 -1.06 0.80
N ASN A 141 18.80 -1.05 0.53
CA ASN A 141 17.82 -1.14 1.60
C ASN A 141 17.72 -2.60 2.05
N ARG A 142 18.21 -2.91 3.26
CA ARG A 142 18.29 -4.28 3.80
C ARG A 142 16.93 -4.96 3.96
N VAL A 143 15.85 -4.19 3.96
CA VAL A 143 14.48 -4.69 4.10
C VAL A 143 13.95 -5.23 2.76
N GLU A 144 14.53 -4.83 1.62
CA GLU A 144 14.08 -5.28 0.29
C GLU A 144 15.16 -5.80 -0.65
N SER A 145 16.43 -5.52 -0.36
CA SER A 145 17.54 -5.82 -1.25
C SER A 145 18.78 -6.22 -0.48
N ARG A 146 19.68 -6.93 -1.17
CA ARG A 146 20.98 -7.35 -0.66
C ARG A 146 22.05 -7.20 -1.73
N GLU A 147 23.31 -7.29 -1.29
CA GLU A 147 24.42 -7.42 -2.23
C GLU A 147 24.34 -8.79 -2.92
N ALA A 148 24.41 -8.79 -4.25
CA ALA A 148 24.36 -9.98 -5.08
C ALA A 148 25.78 -10.46 -5.40
N SER A 149 25.95 -11.78 -5.47
CA SER A 149 27.19 -12.36 -5.99
C SER A 149 27.39 -11.96 -7.46
N LEU A 150 28.63 -11.63 -7.83
CA LEU A 150 29.01 -11.41 -9.24
C LEU A 150 29.22 -12.74 -9.99
N ALA A 151 29.34 -13.87 -9.29
CA ALA A 151 29.45 -15.17 -9.93
C ALA A 151 28.10 -15.58 -10.58
N THR A 152 28.17 -16.34 -11.68
CA THR A 152 26.99 -16.90 -12.32
C THR A 152 26.49 -18.08 -11.50
N PRO A 153 25.21 -18.08 -11.06
CA PRO A 153 24.66 -19.20 -10.30
C PRO A 153 24.55 -20.43 -11.20
N ALA A 154 24.69 -21.62 -10.61
CA ALA A 154 24.54 -22.88 -11.34
C ALA A 154 23.09 -23.15 -11.76
N THR A 155 22.13 -22.68 -10.95
CA THR A 155 20.68 -22.76 -11.20
C THR A 155 19.98 -21.59 -10.50
N LEU A 156 18.85 -21.18 -11.06
CA LEU A 156 17.92 -20.21 -10.49
C LEU A 156 16.76 -20.91 -9.77
N GLU A 157 16.58 -22.22 -9.96
CA GLU A 157 15.63 -23.02 -9.18
C GLU A 157 15.99 -22.98 -7.70
N VAL A 158 14.98 -22.71 -6.88
CA VAL A 158 15.07 -22.84 -5.43
C VAL A 158 14.11 -23.94 -5.06
N GLN A 159 14.60 -25.03 -4.50
CA GLN A 159 13.73 -26.01 -3.86
C GLN A 159 13.20 -25.38 -2.56
N PRO A 160 11.91 -25.04 -2.49
CA PRO A 160 11.36 -24.49 -1.26
C PRO A 160 11.26 -25.63 -0.24
N ALA A 161 11.64 -25.34 1.01
CA ALA A 161 11.30 -26.22 2.11
C ALA A 161 9.77 -26.22 2.25
N MET A 162 9.15 -27.40 2.10
CA MET A 162 7.71 -27.53 2.30
C MET A 162 7.39 -27.28 3.77
N PRO A 163 6.48 -26.35 4.09
CA PRO A 163 6.16 -26.05 5.48
C PRO A 163 5.46 -27.24 6.13
N GLY A 164 5.69 -27.36 7.44
CA GLY A 164 4.98 -28.31 8.30
C GLY A 164 3.52 -27.93 8.48
N ASP A 165 2.81 -28.75 9.26
CA ASP A 165 1.43 -28.47 9.65
C ASP A 165 1.34 -27.26 10.58
N VAL A 166 0.21 -26.57 10.56
CA VAL A 166 -0.10 -25.49 11.49
C VAL A 166 -0.14 -26.02 12.92
N GLU A 167 0.53 -25.33 13.84
CA GLU A 167 0.58 -25.70 15.25
C GLU A 167 -0.78 -25.57 15.94
N VAL A 168 -1.15 -26.59 16.71
CA VAL A 168 -2.27 -26.57 17.65
C VAL A 168 -1.74 -26.30 19.05
N LEU A 169 -2.19 -25.22 19.68
CA LEU A 169 -1.66 -24.71 20.94
C LEU A 169 -2.31 -25.42 22.14
N THR A 170 -1.99 -26.70 22.31
CA THR A 170 -2.63 -27.61 23.29
C THR A 170 -2.60 -27.12 24.73
N GLN A 171 -1.61 -26.32 25.11
CA GLN A 171 -1.46 -25.77 26.46
C GLN A 171 -2.08 -24.38 26.65
N PHE A 172 -2.52 -23.71 25.58
CA PHE A 172 -2.95 -22.32 25.61
C PHE A 172 -4.07 -22.05 26.63
N ASN A 173 -5.09 -22.92 26.67
CA ASN A 173 -6.23 -22.77 27.56
C ASN A 173 -5.89 -22.97 29.05
N ALA A 174 -4.71 -23.50 29.36
CA ALA A 174 -4.23 -23.77 30.72
C ALA A 174 -3.21 -22.73 31.22
N LEU A 175 -2.75 -21.81 30.36
CA LEU A 175 -1.78 -20.79 30.75
C LEU A 175 -2.37 -19.90 31.84
N SER A 176 -1.60 -19.70 32.90
CA SER A 176 -1.84 -18.64 33.88
C SER A 176 -1.71 -17.26 33.24
N ARG A 177 -2.18 -16.22 33.94
CA ARG A 177 -2.09 -14.84 33.43
C ARG A 177 -0.65 -14.38 33.15
N GLU A 178 0.30 -14.81 33.98
CA GLU A 178 1.73 -14.50 33.79
C GLU A 178 2.33 -15.27 32.59
N GLU A 179 1.93 -16.53 32.39
CA GLU A 179 2.33 -17.30 31.21
C GLU A 179 1.71 -16.73 29.93
N LEU A 180 0.48 -16.23 29.99
CA LEU A 180 -0.21 -15.62 28.87
C LEU A 180 0.46 -14.31 28.44
N ALA A 181 0.89 -13.47 29.39
CA ALA A 181 1.65 -12.25 29.08
C ALA A 181 3.01 -12.58 28.43
N ARG A 182 3.70 -13.62 28.92
CA ARG A 182 4.94 -14.10 28.27
C ARG A 182 4.69 -14.64 26.87
N PHE A 183 3.60 -15.40 26.69
CA PHE A 183 3.18 -15.91 25.40
C PHE A 183 2.87 -14.77 24.42
N HIS A 184 2.16 -13.74 24.87
CA HIS A 184 1.85 -12.54 24.10
C HIS A 184 3.11 -11.86 23.57
N ALA A 185 4.06 -11.56 24.47
CA ALA A 185 5.32 -10.91 24.12
C ALA A 185 6.17 -11.77 23.16
N ALA A 186 6.24 -13.08 23.39
CA ALA A 186 7.04 -14.00 22.56
C ALA A 186 6.52 -14.10 21.12
N HIS A 187 5.21 -13.97 20.91
CA HIS A 187 4.60 -14.05 19.58
C HIS A 187 4.42 -12.69 18.90
N GLY A 188 4.64 -11.59 19.63
CA GLY A 188 4.57 -10.24 19.11
C GLY A 188 3.19 -9.88 18.57
N PHE A 189 2.10 -10.29 19.24
CA PHE A 189 0.75 -9.88 18.87
C PHE A 189 0.54 -8.37 19.03
N ALA A 190 -0.34 -7.79 18.22
CA ALA A 190 -0.74 -6.37 18.32
C ALA A 190 -1.95 -6.14 19.22
N MET A 191 -2.85 -7.12 19.35
CA MET A 191 -3.95 -7.07 20.32
C MET A 191 -3.43 -6.95 21.75
N SER A 192 -4.24 -6.46 22.68
CA SER A 192 -3.83 -6.30 24.08
C SER A 192 -3.73 -7.64 24.83
N GLU A 193 -3.07 -7.65 25.99
CA GLU A 193 -3.10 -8.82 26.89
C GLU A 193 -4.53 -9.16 27.34
N GLU A 194 -5.39 -8.15 27.49
CA GLU A 194 -6.81 -8.34 27.84
C GLU A 194 -7.59 -9.00 26.71
N ASP A 195 -7.32 -8.61 25.45
CA ASP A 195 -7.87 -9.26 24.28
C ASP A 195 -7.44 -10.72 24.21
N LEU A 196 -6.15 -11.02 24.43
CA LEU A 196 -5.64 -12.39 24.40
C LEU A 196 -6.27 -13.25 25.52
N ALA A 197 -6.48 -12.69 26.72
CA ALA A 197 -7.19 -13.36 27.80
C ALA A 197 -8.65 -13.64 27.46
N PHE A 198 -9.31 -12.70 26.76
CA PHE A 198 -10.67 -12.89 26.26
C PHE A 198 -10.74 -14.00 25.20
N VAL A 199 -9.75 -14.09 24.31
CA VAL A 199 -9.60 -15.20 23.35
C VAL A 199 -9.39 -16.53 24.07
N GLN A 200 -8.50 -16.58 25.06
CA GLN A 200 -8.28 -17.77 25.88
C GLN A 200 -9.58 -18.25 26.52
N GLU A 201 -10.38 -17.35 27.08
CA GLU A 201 -11.65 -17.71 27.69
C GLU A 201 -12.66 -18.26 26.68
N TYR A 202 -12.75 -17.65 25.50
CA TYR A 202 -13.59 -18.13 24.41
C TYR A 202 -13.24 -19.56 23.98
N PHE A 203 -11.96 -19.85 23.73
CA PHE A 203 -11.51 -21.19 23.34
C PHE A 203 -11.67 -22.21 24.47
N ARG A 204 -11.47 -21.79 25.71
CA ARG A 204 -11.64 -22.63 26.91
C ARG A 204 -13.09 -23.02 27.17
N THR A 205 -14.01 -22.06 27.12
CA THR A 205 -15.39 -22.25 27.62
C THR A 205 -16.42 -22.47 26.52
N THR A 206 -16.25 -21.78 25.39
CA THR A 206 -17.22 -21.77 24.29
C THR A 206 -16.86 -22.82 23.24
N GLU A 207 -15.67 -22.74 22.65
CA GLU A 207 -15.22 -23.72 21.64
C GLU A 207 -14.77 -25.04 22.26
N ARG A 208 -14.36 -25.03 23.54
CA ARG A 208 -13.92 -26.21 24.31
C ARG A 208 -12.83 -27.01 23.62
N ARG A 209 -11.89 -26.31 22.98
CA ARG A 209 -10.72 -26.88 22.29
C ARG A 209 -9.54 -25.92 22.34
N ALA A 210 -8.35 -26.44 22.04
CA ALA A 210 -7.20 -25.59 21.81
C ALA A 210 -7.35 -24.82 20.48
N PRO A 211 -6.92 -23.54 20.42
CA PRO A 211 -6.80 -22.83 19.15
C PRO A 211 -5.58 -23.30 18.36
N THR A 212 -5.59 -23.05 17.06
CA THR A 212 -4.37 -23.07 16.25
C THR A 212 -3.62 -21.74 16.37
N ILE A 213 -2.33 -21.71 16.02
CA ILE A 213 -1.60 -20.45 15.91
C ILE A 213 -2.22 -19.54 14.83
N THR A 214 -2.75 -20.11 13.74
CA THR A 214 -3.41 -19.35 12.68
C THR A 214 -4.65 -18.64 13.20
N GLU A 215 -5.46 -19.28 14.05
CA GLU A 215 -6.64 -18.65 14.66
C GLU A 215 -6.27 -17.43 15.50
N LEU A 216 -5.21 -17.54 16.31
CA LEU A 216 -4.73 -16.40 17.09
C LEU A 216 -4.21 -15.27 16.19
N ARG A 217 -3.52 -15.59 15.09
CA ARG A 217 -3.04 -14.60 14.11
C ARG A 217 -4.17 -13.92 13.33
N VAL A 218 -5.20 -14.67 12.96
CA VAL A 218 -6.40 -14.11 12.33
C VAL A 218 -7.11 -13.16 13.30
N ILE A 219 -7.31 -13.55 14.57
CA ILE A 219 -7.93 -12.67 15.56
C ILE A 219 -7.07 -11.43 15.82
N ASP A 220 -5.75 -11.58 15.97
CA ASP A 220 -4.81 -10.47 16.14
C ASP A 220 -4.91 -9.45 15.00
N THR A 221 -5.09 -9.95 13.78
CA THR A 221 -5.24 -9.13 12.58
C THR A 221 -6.58 -8.39 12.58
N TYR A 222 -7.70 -9.10 12.81
CA TYR A 222 -9.04 -8.52 12.90
C TYR A 222 -9.15 -7.45 14.01
N TRP A 223 -8.47 -7.66 15.14
CA TRP A 223 -8.56 -6.77 16.30
C TRP A 223 -7.40 -5.78 16.42
N SER A 224 -6.49 -5.76 15.45
CA SER A 224 -5.46 -4.73 15.34
C SER A 224 -6.09 -3.33 15.26
N ASP A 225 -5.38 -2.29 15.72
CA ASP A 225 -5.90 -0.92 15.67
C ASP A 225 -6.22 -0.48 14.24
N HIS A 226 -5.45 -0.98 13.26
CA HIS A 226 -5.66 -0.73 11.84
C HIS A 226 -7.03 -1.22 11.34
N CYS A 227 -7.44 -2.44 11.68
CA CYS A 227 -8.72 -3.00 11.23
C CYS A 227 -9.88 -2.55 12.12
N ARG A 228 -9.69 -2.62 13.44
CA ARG A 228 -10.73 -2.36 14.44
C ARG A 228 -10.97 -0.87 14.71
N HIS A 229 -10.02 -0.01 14.35
CA HIS A 229 -10.02 1.41 14.73
C HIS A 229 -10.20 1.58 16.26
N THR A 230 -9.48 0.79 17.05
CA THR A 230 -9.60 0.74 18.53
C THR A 230 -9.43 2.14 19.14
N THR A 231 -8.45 2.91 18.67
CA THR A 231 -8.23 4.30 19.09
C THR A 231 -9.48 5.16 18.84
N PHE A 232 -10.08 5.06 17.66
CA PHE A 232 -11.29 5.81 17.32
C PHE A 232 -12.55 5.31 18.02
N THR A 233 -12.57 4.05 18.45
CA THR A 233 -13.70 3.42 19.12
C THR A 233 -13.54 3.34 20.64
N THR A 234 -12.42 3.83 21.18
CA THR A 234 -12.18 3.95 22.63
C THR A 234 -13.23 4.86 23.25
N ALA A 235 -13.83 4.41 24.36
CA ALA A 235 -14.85 5.16 25.08
C ALA A 235 -14.20 6.35 25.81
N ILE A 236 -14.73 7.54 25.58
CA ILE A 236 -14.32 8.78 26.22
C ILE A 236 -15.23 8.99 27.43
N ASP A 237 -14.70 8.73 28.63
CA ASP A 237 -15.45 8.82 29.88
C ASP A 237 -15.63 10.27 30.35
N ALA A 238 -14.66 11.13 30.03
CA ALA A 238 -14.67 12.53 30.40
C ALA A 238 -13.86 13.38 29.42
N VAL A 239 -14.34 14.60 29.16
CA VAL A 239 -13.64 15.64 28.38
C VAL A 239 -13.49 16.87 29.26
N THR A 240 -12.25 17.32 29.45
CA THR A 240 -11.92 18.58 30.12
C THR A 240 -11.36 19.55 29.08
N ILE A 241 -11.92 20.75 28.98
CA ILE A 241 -11.41 21.81 28.10
C ILE A 241 -10.74 22.86 28.98
N GLU A 242 -9.46 23.13 28.75
CA GLU A 242 -8.74 24.16 29.50
C GLU A 242 -9.28 25.56 29.19
N ASN A 243 -9.21 26.45 30.17
CA ASN A 243 -9.56 27.86 30.01
C ASN A 243 -8.45 28.64 29.29
N GLY A 244 -8.84 29.52 28.38
CA GLY A 244 -7.97 30.32 27.52
C GLY A 244 -8.79 31.12 26.51
N PHE A 245 -8.14 31.94 25.68
CA PHE A 245 -8.81 32.81 24.72
C PHE A 245 -9.75 32.07 23.74
N PHE A 246 -9.37 30.86 23.32
CA PHE A 246 -10.15 30.04 22.38
C PHE A 246 -11.07 29.01 23.04
N SER A 247 -11.25 29.04 24.37
CA SER A 247 -12.06 28.01 25.05
C SER A 247 -13.55 28.08 24.71
N LEU A 248 -14.11 29.28 24.57
CA LEU A 248 -15.53 29.47 24.21
C LEU A 248 -15.90 28.77 22.89
N PRO A 249 -15.25 29.02 21.75
CA PRO A 249 -15.61 28.35 20.50
C PRO A 249 -15.42 26.82 20.54
N ILE A 250 -14.43 26.33 21.30
CA ILE A 250 -14.23 24.88 21.49
C ILE A 250 -15.38 24.29 22.32
N MET A 251 -15.77 24.94 23.41
CA MET A 251 -16.90 24.53 24.25
C MET A 251 -18.23 24.56 23.48
N GLU A 252 -18.48 25.61 22.69
CA GLU A 252 -19.68 25.71 21.85
C GLU A 252 -19.74 24.60 20.80
N THR A 253 -18.61 24.30 20.15
CA THR A 253 -18.51 23.20 19.17
C THR A 253 -18.78 21.85 19.83
N TYR A 254 -18.18 21.61 21.00
CA TYR A 254 -18.42 20.39 21.77
C TYR A 254 -19.87 20.29 22.26
N GLN A 255 -20.47 21.40 22.71
CA GLN A 255 -21.86 21.45 23.14
C GLN A 255 -22.80 21.09 21.98
N LYS A 256 -22.59 21.68 20.79
CA LYS A 256 -23.33 21.33 19.57
C LYS A 256 -23.26 19.83 19.28
N TYR A 257 -22.06 19.25 19.32
CA TYR A 257 -21.90 17.80 19.17
C TYR A 257 -22.74 17.02 20.18
N THR A 258 -22.67 17.37 21.46
CA THR A 258 -23.43 16.66 22.50
C THR A 258 -24.94 16.78 22.34
N ASP A 259 -25.43 17.91 21.83
CA ASP A 259 -26.86 18.12 21.61
C ASP A 259 -27.37 17.37 20.38
N ASP A 260 -26.62 17.39 19.27
CA ASP A 260 -26.90 16.56 18.08
C ASP A 260 -26.95 15.07 18.49
N ARG A 261 -26.02 14.64 19.34
CA ARG A 261 -25.97 13.27 19.88
C ARG A 261 -27.18 12.90 20.74
N LYS A 262 -27.62 13.79 21.64
CA LYS A 262 -28.83 13.57 22.45
C LYS A 262 -30.08 13.47 21.58
N ALA A 263 -30.18 14.31 20.55
CA ALA A 263 -31.29 14.29 19.61
C ALA A 263 -31.33 12.99 18.78
N LEU A 264 -30.17 12.48 18.35
CA LEU A 264 -30.08 11.28 17.50
C LEU A 264 -30.17 9.95 18.28
N TYR A 265 -29.74 9.91 19.54
CA TYR A 265 -29.63 8.68 20.32
C TYR A 265 -30.60 8.61 21.52
N THR A 266 -31.79 9.22 21.41
CA THR A 266 -32.76 9.38 22.51
C THR A 266 -33.03 8.09 23.31
N ASP A 267 -33.08 6.93 22.64
CA ASP A 267 -33.33 5.61 23.26
C ASP A 267 -32.12 4.67 23.25
N LYS A 268 -30.94 5.14 22.84
CA LYS A 268 -29.75 4.29 22.65
C LYS A 268 -28.59 4.77 23.52
N LYS A 269 -28.23 3.96 24.52
CA LYS A 269 -26.99 4.16 25.27
C LYS A 269 -25.81 3.76 24.37
N ARG A 270 -25.16 4.76 23.77
CA ARG A 270 -23.89 4.60 23.06
C ARG A 270 -22.78 5.26 23.86
N ASP A 271 -21.54 4.83 23.65
CA ASP A 271 -20.36 5.49 24.20
C ASP A 271 -20.02 6.72 23.35
N MET A 272 -19.34 7.70 23.96
CA MET A 272 -18.72 8.80 23.24
C MET A 272 -17.36 8.32 22.75
N THR A 273 -17.06 8.42 21.46
CA THR A 273 -15.79 7.98 20.87
C THR A 273 -15.36 8.94 19.77
N LEU A 274 -14.09 8.93 19.35
CA LEU A 274 -13.66 9.78 18.22
C LEU A 274 -14.40 9.43 16.92
N MET A 275 -14.75 8.16 16.72
CA MET A 275 -15.61 7.72 15.61
C MET A 275 -17.00 8.35 15.69
N ASP A 276 -17.59 8.40 16.89
CA ASP A 276 -18.88 9.07 17.09
C ASP A 276 -18.79 10.56 16.77
N LEU A 277 -17.75 11.26 17.25
CA LEU A 277 -17.48 12.66 16.92
C LEU A 277 -17.34 12.87 15.39
N ALA A 278 -16.68 11.96 14.69
CA ALA A 278 -16.44 12.08 13.25
C ALA A 278 -17.72 11.96 12.41
N VAL A 279 -18.67 11.11 12.81
CA VAL A 279 -19.85 10.78 11.97
C VAL A 279 -21.14 11.49 12.40
N ILE A 280 -21.15 12.13 13.57
CA ILE A 280 -22.38 12.70 14.14
C ILE A 280 -22.96 13.84 13.29
N GLY A 281 -22.12 14.70 12.72
CA GLY A 281 -22.55 15.80 11.86
C GLY A 281 -23.24 15.29 10.60
N MET A 282 -22.69 14.24 9.97
CA MET A 282 -23.34 13.56 8.84
C MET A 282 -24.69 12.97 9.24
N LYS A 283 -24.78 12.30 10.40
CA LYS A 283 -26.05 11.74 10.89
C LYS A 283 -27.11 12.81 11.16
N ALA A 284 -26.70 13.96 11.71
CA ALA A 284 -27.59 15.09 11.94
C ALA A 284 -28.10 15.67 10.62
N LEU A 285 -27.21 15.95 9.66
CA LEU A 285 -27.58 16.41 8.32
C LEU A 285 -28.52 15.43 7.61
N ARG A 286 -28.29 14.12 7.77
CA ARG A 286 -29.18 13.08 7.23
C ARG A 286 -30.56 13.10 7.89
N ALA A 287 -30.64 13.25 9.21
CA ALA A 287 -31.91 13.38 9.91
C ALA A 287 -32.69 14.65 9.50
N GLU A 288 -31.98 15.68 9.04
CA GLU A 288 -32.56 16.90 8.46
C GLU A 288 -32.94 16.78 6.97
N GLY A 289 -32.69 15.63 6.31
CA GLY A 289 -32.97 15.43 4.88
C GLY A 289 -32.00 16.17 3.94
N LYS A 290 -30.78 16.47 4.39
CA LYS A 290 -29.76 17.21 3.60
C LYS A 290 -28.77 16.31 2.86
N LEU A 291 -28.94 14.98 2.93
CA LEU A 291 -28.02 13.98 2.38
C LEU A 291 -28.82 12.83 1.72
N ASP A 292 -29.86 13.18 0.96
CA ASP A 292 -30.70 12.21 0.24
C ASP A 292 -29.97 11.55 -0.94
N ASP A 293 -28.84 12.13 -1.35
CA ASP A 293 -27.93 11.62 -2.38
C ASP A 293 -26.91 10.59 -1.86
N LEU A 294 -26.86 10.34 -0.54
CA LEU A 294 -25.95 9.33 0.02
C LEU A 294 -26.35 7.91 -0.41
N ASP A 295 -25.41 7.15 -1.00
CA ASP A 295 -25.61 5.72 -1.28
C ASP A 295 -25.61 4.92 0.03
N VAL A 296 -26.72 4.23 0.31
CA VAL A 296 -26.89 3.47 1.56
C VAL A 296 -26.60 1.99 1.28
N SER A 297 -25.39 1.56 1.62
CA SER A 297 -24.93 0.20 1.38
C SER A 297 -24.23 -0.43 2.60
N GLU A 298 -24.17 -1.76 2.63
CA GLU A 298 -23.30 -2.53 3.53
C GLU A 298 -21.86 -2.65 3.02
N GLU A 299 -21.64 -2.36 1.74
CA GLU A 299 -20.32 -2.28 1.11
C GLU A 299 -19.79 -0.84 1.27
N ILE A 300 -18.86 -0.64 2.21
CA ILE A 300 -18.46 0.70 2.71
C ILE A 300 -17.00 1.08 2.42
N ASN A 301 -16.34 0.41 1.46
CA ASN A 301 -14.93 0.64 1.16
C ASN A 301 -14.63 2.09 0.72
N ALA A 302 -15.55 2.71 -0.01
CA ALA A 302 -15.47 4.11 -0.44
C ALA A 302 -16.76 4.88 -0.15
N CYS A 303 -16.63 6.18 0.10
CA CYS A 303 -17.78 7.08 0.19
C CYS A 303 -18.43 7.17 -1.20
N SER A 304 -19.75 7.03 -1.26
CA SER A 304 -20.52 6.97 -2.49
C SER A 304 -21.76 7.88 -2.41
N ILE A 305 -22.00 8.64 -3.48
CA ILE A 305 -23.19 9.50 -3.62
C ILE A 305 -23.79 9.36 -5.02
N HIS A 306 -25.11 9.50 -5.12
CA HIS A 306 -25.84 9.59 -6.37
C HIS A 306 -25.66 10.95 -7.02
N ILE A 307 -25.33 10.96 -8.31
CA ILE A 307 -25.21 12.15 -9.13
C ILE A 307 -25.88 11.93 -10.48
N THR A 308 -26.40 13.01 -11.06
CA THR A 308 -26.88 13.00 -12.44
C THR A 308 -25.73 13.35 -13.38
N VAL A 309 -25.44 12.46 -14.34
CA VAL A 309 -24.36 12.64 -15.33
C VAL A 309 -24.96 12.73 -16.73
N ASP A 310 -24.49 13.70 -17.51
CA ASP A 310 -24.81 13.81 -18.94
C ASP A 310 -23.96 12.82 -19.76
N VAL A 311 -24.61 11.77 -20.25
CA VAL A 311 -24.04 10.77 -21.15
C VAL A 311 -24.60 10.99 -22.55
N ASN A 312 -23.86 11.77 -23.36
CA ASN A 312 -24.20 12.08 -24.75
C ASN A 312 -25.59 12.71 -24.94
N GLY A 313 -25.95 13.68 -24.09
CA GLY A 313 -27.22 14.40 -24.11
C GLY A 313 -28.34 13.74 -23.29
N LYS A 314 -28.02 12.68 -22.53
CA LYS A 314 -28.97 11.97 -21.67
C LYS A 314 -28.52 12.04 -20.22
N ASN A 315 -29.42 12.46 -19.35
CA ASN A 315 -29.20 12.41 -17.92
C ASN A 315 -29.34 10.98 -17.42
N GLU A 316 -28.28 10.44 -16.82
CA GLU A 316 -28.24 9.11 -16.23
C GLU A 316 -27.87 9.21 -14.74
N ASP A 317 -28.35 8.25 -13.95
CA ASP A 317 -28.00 8.12 -12.53
C ASP A 317 -26.69 7.35 -12.37
N TRP A 318 -25.75 7.96 -11.64
CA TRP A 318 -24.40 7.47 -11.46
C TRP A 318 -24.00 7.56 -9.99
N LEU A 319 -23.12 6.67 -9.57
CA LEU A 319 -22.45 6.74 -8.28
C LEU A 319 -21.10 7.43 -8.46
N LEU A 320 -20.90 8.53 -7.75
CA LEU A 320 -19.58 9.14 -7.55
C LEU A 320 -18.97 8.57 -6.28
N MET A 321 -17.76 8.03 -6.41
CA MET A 321 -17.04 7.40 -5.31
C MET A 321 -15.72 8.12 -5.04
N PHE A 322 -15.39 8.29 -3.78
CA PHE A 322 -14.10 8.87 -3.38
C PHE A 322 -13.58 8.22 -2.11
N LYS A 323 -12.25 8.13 -2.04
CA LYS A 323 -11.55 7.55 -0.91
C LYS A 323 -10.19 8.23 -0.76
N ASN A 324 -9.74 8.38 0.48
CA ASN A 324 -8.37 8.69 0.78
C ASN A 324 -7.81 7.62 1.71
N GLU A 325 -6.52 7.33 1.56
CA GLU A 325 -5.80 6.35 2.34
C GLU A 325 -4.42 6.90 2.70
N THR A 326 -3.83 6.33 3.75
CA THR A 326 -2.46 6.68 4.17
C THR A 326 -1.61 5.44 4.23
N HIS A 327 -0.33 5.55 3.86
CA HIS A 327 0.59 4.40 3.91
C HIS A 327 1.92 4.75 4.56
N ASN A 328 1.82 5.38 5.74
CA ASN A 328 2.93 6.03 6.43
C ASN A 328 4.05 5.06 6.85
N HIS A 329 3.68 3.94 7.49
CA HIS A 329 4.66 3.01 8.06
C HIS A 329 5.46 2.25 6.99
N PRO A 330 4.83 1.66 5.96
CA PRO A 330 5.58 1.00 4.90
C PRO A 330 6.48 1.98 4.14
N THR A 331 6.01 3.21 3.89
CA THR A 331 6.81 4.23 3.19
C THR A 331 8.04 4.70 4.00
N GLU A 332 8.05 4.51 5.32
CA GLU A 332 9.25 4.81 6.14
C GLU A 332 10.34 3.75 6.02
N ILE A 333 9.95 2.50 5.76
CA ILE A 333 10.86 1.35 5.73
C ILE A 333 11.29 1.03 4.30
N GLU A 334 10.35 1.11 3.35
CA GLU A 334 10.57 0.93 1.92
C GLU A 334 9.73 1.99 1.17
N PRO A 335 10.32 3.15 0.85
CA PRO A 335 9.58 4.31 0.35
C PRO A 335 8.90 4.11 -1.00
N PHE A 336 9.49 3.35 -1.91
CA PHE A 336 8.96 3.21 -3.26
C PHE A 336 7.68 2.35 -3.24
N GLY A 337 7.77 1.13 -2.73
CA GLY A 337 6.65 0.20 -2.63
C GLY A 337 5.59 0.73 -1.68
N GLY A 338 5.97 1.29 -0.53
CA GLY A 338 5.03 1.89 0.42
C GLY A 338 4.16 2.99 -0.21
N ALA A 339 4.74 3.91 -0.97
CA ALA A 339 3.96 4.96 -1.64
C ALA A 339 3.20 4.46 -2.87
N ALA A 340 3.76 3.48 -3.60
CA ALA A 340 3.08 2.85 -4.73
C ALA A 340 1.80 2.12 -4.29
N THR A 341 1.87 1.33 -3.22
CA THR A 341 0.72 0.58 -2.71
C THR A 341 -0.28 1.45 -1.95
N CYS A 342 0.14 2.64 -1.47
CA CYS A 342 -0.79 3.68 -1.00
C CYS A 342 -1.82 4.06 -2.08
N LEU A 343 -1.37 4.20 -3.33
CA LEU A 343 -2.27 4.49 -4.44
C LEU A 343 -3.02 3.22 -4.88
N GLY A 344 -2.34 2.08 -4.96
CA GLY A 344 -2.96 0.81 -5.33
C GLY A 344 -4.15 0.42 -4.44
N GLY A 345 -3.97 0.46 -3.12
CA GLY A 345 -5.04 0.22 -2.14
C GLY A 345 -6.21 1.20 -2.30
N ALA A 346 -5.89 2.49 -2.32
CA ALA A 346 -6.90 3.54 -2.50
C ALA A 346 -7.72 3.38 -3.80
N ILE A 347 -7.13 2.87 -4.89
CA ILE A 347 -7.85 2.56 -6.13
C ILE A 347 -8.81 1.38 -5.97
N ARG A 348 -8.39 0.32 -5.26
CA ARG A 348 -9.20 -0.89 -5.07
C ARG A 348 -10.45 -0.63 -4.23
N ASP A 349 -10.39 0.32 -3.32
CA ASP A 349 -11.52 0.71 -2.46
C ASP A 349 -12.77 1.15 -3.28
N PRO A 350 -12.73 2.19 -4.15
CA PRO A 350 -13.83 2.48 -5.06
C PRO A 350 -14.07 1.38 -6.11
N LEU A 351 -13.04 0.63 -6.49
CA LEU A 351 -13.19 -0.47 -7.43
C LEU A 351 -14.08 -1.57 -6.87
N SER A 352 -14.12 -1.78 -5.55
CA SER A 352 -15.11 -2.68 -4.93
C SER A 352 -16.54 -2.26 -5.26
N GLY A 353 -16.80 -0.97 -5.45
CA GLY A 353 -18.07 -0.43 -5.98
C GLY A 353 -18.23 -0.55 -7.50
N ARG A 354 -17.43 -1.38 -8.18
CA ARG A 354 -17.40 -1.57 -9.65
C ARG A 354 -17.13 -0.26 -10.41
N SER A 355 -16.55 0.73 -9.74
CA SER A 355 -16.28 2.02 -10.34
C SER A 355 -15.01 2.02 -11.17
N TYR A 356 -14.90 2.97 -12.09
CA TYR A 356 -13.66 3.27 -12.78
C TYR A 356 -13.00 4.47 -12.10
N VAL A 357 -11.79 4.28 -11.56
CA VAL A 357 -11.03 5.33 -10.89
C VAL A 357 -10.29 6.16 -11.93
N TYR A 358 -10.56 7.47 -11.96
CA TYR A 358 -10.11 8.34 -13.05
C TYR A 358 -9.32 9.56 -12.61
N GLN A 359 -9.30 9.86 -11.31
CA GLN A 359 -8.44 10.90 -10.75
C GLN A 359 -7.77 10.48 -9.45
N ALA A 360 -6.57 11.02 -9.24
CA ALA A 360 -5.81 10.91 -8.00
C ALA A 360 -5.28 12.26 -7.51
N MET A 361 -5.02 12.31 -6.21
CA MET A 361 -4.37 13.41 -5.51
C MET A 361 -3.34 12.85 -4.53
N ARG A 362 -2.19 13.53 -4.42
CA ARG A 362 -1.13 13.19 -3.48
C ARG A 362 -0.79 14.41 -2.61
N VAL A 363 -1.09 14.34 -1.31
CA VAL A 363 -0.79 15.41 -0.35
C VAL A 363 0.01 14.83 0.81
N THR A 364 1.30 15.12 0.87
CA THR A 364 2.24 14.43 1.77
C THR A 364 2.90 15.36 2.76
N GLY A 365 3.46 14.79 3.83
CA GLY A 365 4.21 15.48 4.86
C GLY A 365 5.56 14.81 5.09
N ALA A 366 6.64 15.57 5.06
CA ALA A 366 8.01 15.07 5.25
C ALA A 366 8.82 16.01 6.16
N ALA A 367 9.92 15.51 6.75
CA ALA A 367 10.93 16.40 7.31
C ALA A 367 11.86 16.91 6.19
N ASP A 368 12.82 17.79 6.53
CA ASP A 368 13.70 18.41 5.53
C ASP A 368 14.54 17.33 4.79
N PRO A 369 14.35 17.13 3.47
CA PRO A 369 15.10 16.14 2.70
C PRO A 369 16.56 16.54 2.46
N ARG A 370 16.95 17.77 2.83
CA ARG A 370 18.31 18.29 2.71
C ARG A 370 19.15 18.05 3.97
N THR A 371 18.55 17.48 5.02
CA THR A 371 19.28 17.12 6.24
C THR A 371 20.44 16.18 5.88
N PRO A 372 21.67 16.45 6.37
CA PRO A 372 22.81 15.59 6.12
C PRO A 372 22.55 14.14 6.57
N ILE A 373 23.06 13.17 5.82
CA ILE A 373 22.80 11.75 6.10
C ILE A 373 23.34 11.32 7.47
N GLU A 374 24.40 11.97 7.96
CA GLU A 374 24.98 11.76 9.28
C GLU A 374 24.07 12.17 10.44
N GLU A 375 23.06 13.00 10.18
CA GLU A 375 22.03 13.40 11.17
C GLU A 375 20.78 12.49 11.10
N THR A 376 20.80 11.43 10.29
CA THR A 376 19.71 10.46 10.22
C THR A 376 19.56 9.73 11.55
N LEU A 377 18.31 9.58 12.01
CA LEU A 377 18.01 8.81 13.22
C LEU A 377 18.51 7.36 13.08
N PRO A 378 19.14 6.77 14.11
CA PRO A 378 19.54 5.36 14.09
C PRO A 378 18.38 4.44 13.71
N GLY A 379 18.66 3.47 12.82
CA GLY A 379 17.64 2.55 12.29
C GLY A 379 16.71 3.14 11.23
N LYS A 380 16.80 4.44 10.90
CA LYS A 380 15.95 5.10 9.91
C LYS A 380 16.66 5.26 8.57
N LEU A 381 15.89 5.27 7.47
CA LEU A 381 16.38 5.74 6.18
C LEU A 381 16.58 7.28 6.20
N PRO A 382 17.57 7.81 5.44
CA PRO A 382 17.73 9.25 5.30
C PRO A 382 16.49 9.94 4.74
N GLN A 383 16.20 11.17 5.19
CA GLN A 383 15.01 11.92 4.74
C GLN A 383 14.98 12.15 3.22
N LYS A 384 16.15 12.40 2.61
CA LYS A 384 16.31 12.48 1.16
C LYS A 384 15.77 11.23 0.44
N LYS A 385 16.16 10.05 0.93
CA LYS A 385 15.79 8.75 0.34
C LYS A 385 14.30 8.47 0.48
N ILE A 386 13.73 8.72 1.65
CA ILE A 386 12.29 8.58 1.90
C ILE A 386 11.47 9.51 1.00
N THR A 387 11.88 10.77 0.90
CA THR A 387 11.16 11.79 0.14
C THR A 387 11.15 11.49 -1.35
N ILE A 388 12.32 11.23 -1.94
CA ILE A 388 12.47 10.97 -3.37
C ILE A 388 11.85 9.61 -3.74
N GLY A 389 12.09 8.57 -2.94
CA GLY A 389 11.58 7.22 -3.20
C GLY A 389 10.06 7.16 -3.16
N ALA A 390 9.41 7.84 -2.21
CA ALA A 390 7.95 7.90 -2.14
C ALA A 390 7.33 8.60 -3.35
N ALA A 391 7.91 9.74 -3.76
CA ALA A 391 7.45 10.43 -4.97
C ALA A 391 7.61 9.55 -6.21
N GLU A 392 8.71 8.79 -6.31
CA GLU A 392 8.96 7.86 -7.39
C GLU A 392 7.98 6.68 -7.41
N GLY A 393 7.74 6.05 -6.26
CA GLY A 393 6.80 4.93 -6.14
C GLY A 393 5.38 5.30 -6.52
N TYR A 394 4.85 6.37 -5.94
CA TYR A 394 3.49 6.83 -6.23
C TYR A 394 3.32 7.23 -7.71
N SER A 395 4.24 8.05 -8.23
CA SER A 395 4.17 8.48 -9.64
C SER A 395 4.32 7.31 -10.60
N SER A 396 5.22 6.36 -10.31
CA SER A 396 5.40 5.15 -11.13
C SER A 396 4.10 4.34 -11.19
N TYR A 397 3.44 4.11 -10.07
CA TYR A 397 2.19 3.34 -10.03
C TYR A 397 1.07 4.05 -10.80
N GLY A 398 0.84 5.33 -10.50
CA GLY A 398 -0.21 6.15 -11.12
C GLY A 398 -0.03 6.29 -12.64
N ASN A 399 1.20 6.49 -13.11
CA ASN A 399 1.49 6.60 -14.53
C ASN A 399 1.27 5.27 -15.27
N GLN A 400 1.72 4.15 -14.70
CA GLN A 400 1.57 2.83 -15.33
C GLN A 400 0.11 2.35 -15.41
N ILE A 401 -0.70 2.63 -14.37
CA ILE A 401 -2.12 2.31 -14.41
C ILE A 401 -2.94 3.29 -15.27
N GLY A 402 -2.34 4.42 -15.66
CA GLY A 402 -2.99 5.44 -16.47
C GLY A 402 -4.02 6.26 -15.69
N LEU A 403 -3.64 6.75 -14.51
CA LEU A 403 -4.48 7.56 -13.63
C LEU A 403 -3.99 9.01 -13.57
N ALA A 404 -4.86 9.96 -13.90
CA ALA A 404 -4.53 11.38 -13.89
C ALA A 404 -4.42 11.90 -12.45
N THR A 405 -3.25 12.39 -12.06
CA THR A 405 -3.00 12.99 -10.74
C THR A 405 -3.05 14.51 -10.84
N GLY A 406 -4.16 15.12 -10.41
CA GLY A 406 -4.41 16.55 -10.65
C GLY A 406 -3.77 17.48 -9.62
N GLN A 407 -3.57 17.01 -8.38
CA GLN A 407 -2.99 17.81 -7.30
C GLN A 407 -1.90 17.03 -6.58
N VAL A 408 -0.71 17.63 -6.52
CA VAL A 408 0.47 17.09 -5.85
C VAL A 408 1.06 18.17 -4.96
N ARG A 409 1.18 17.88 -3.66
CA ARG A 409 1.73 18.82 -2.68
C ARG A 409 2.49 18.08 -1.60
N GLU A 410 3.67 18.56 -1.24
CA GLU A 410 4.41 18.08 -0.08
C GLU A 410 4.62 19.21 0.93
N ILE A 411 4.34 18.93 2.20
CA ILE A 411 4.47 19.86 3.31
C ILE A 411 5.68 19.45 4.14
N TYR A 412 6.61 20.38 4.36
CA TYR A 412 7.83 20.11 5.11
C TYR A 412 7.72 20.62 6.54
N HIS A 413 7.80 19.72 7.52
CA HIS A 413 7.71 20.06 8.93
C HIS A 413 8.46 19.05 9.81
N LYS A 414 9.12 19.53 10.88
CA LYS A 414 9.89 18.68 11.81
C LYS A 414 9.05 17.60 12.50
N GLY A 415 7.75 17.81 12.61
CA GLY A 415 6.81 16.82 13.19
C GLY A 415 6.74 15.52 12.39
N TYR A 416 7.13 15.55 11.11
CA TYR A 416 7.21 14.37 10.25
C TYR A 416 8.58 13.68 10.30
N LEU A 417 9.49 14.11 11.18
CA LEU A 417 10.83 13.52 11.29
C LEU A 417 10.80 12.07 11.77
N ALA A 418 9.92 11.73 12.71
CA ALA A 418 9.79 10.36 13.18
C ALA A 418 9.08 9.49 12.14
N LYS A 419 8.02 10.02 11.54
CA LYS A 419 7.17 9.32 10.58
C LYS A 419 6.56 10.32 9.60
N ARG A 420 6.73 10.07 8.31
CA ARG A 420 6.15 10.85 7.21
C ARG A 420 4.66 10.61 7.14
N MET A 421 4.00 11.52 6.44
CA MET A 421 2.62 11.40 6.04
C MET A 421 2.58 11.14 4.53
N GLU A 422 2.25 9.92 4.12
CA GLU A 422 1.98 9.54 2.74
C GLU A 422 0.47 9.37 2.58
N ILE A 423 -0.19 10.31 1.88
CA ILE A 423 -1.64 10.28 1.65
C ILE A 423 -1.91 10.29 0.15
N GLY A 424 -2.71 9.33 -0.27
CA GLY A 424 -3.35 9.30 -1.58
C GLY A 424 -4.85 9.52 -1.44
N ALA A 425 -5.45 10.23 -2.38
CA ALA A 425 -6.89 10.30 -2.54
C ALA A 425 -7.27 10.01 -3.99
N VAL A 426 -8.39 9.35 -4.20
CA VAL A 426 -8.87 8.96 -5.52
C VAL A 426 -10.34 9.27 -5.71
N ILE A 427 -10.73 9.43 -6.97
CA ILE A 427 -12.11 9.63 -7.40
C ILE A 427 -12.44 8.61 -8.49
N GLY A 428 -13.54 7.87 -8.29
CA GLY A 428 -14.09 6.93 -9.23
C GLY A 428 -15.57 7.21 -9.50
N ALA A 429 -16.08 6.64 -10.58
CA ALA A 429 -17.51 6.69 -10.88
C ALA A 429 -17.99 5.43 -11.61
N ALA A 430 -19.26 5.09 -11.43
CA ALA A 430 -19.93 4.01 -12.15
C ALA A 430 -21.40 4.35 -12.38
N PRO A 431 -22.03 3.89 -13.48
CA PRO A 431 -23.48 3.95 -13.62
C PRO A 431 -24.16 3.20 -12.46
N ALA A 432 -25.18 3.80 -11.84
CA ALA A 432 -25.78 3.24 -10.62
C ALA A 432 -26.36 1.83 -10.87
N ALA A 433 -26.94 1.61 -12.06
CA ALA A 433 -27.49 0.32 -12.48
C ALA A 433 -26.45 -0.81 -12.60
N GLN A 434 -25.16 -0.50 -12.65
CA GLN A 434 -24.07 -1.49 -12.75
C GLN A 434 -23.55 -1.94 -11.38
N VAL A 435 -23.97 -1.28 -10.30
CA VAL A 435 -23.54 -1.59 -8.94
C VAL A 435 -24.64 -2.37 -8.23
N VAL A 436 -24.56 -3.69 -8.34
CA VAL A 436 -25.49 -4.60 -7.65
C VAL A 436 -25.14 -4.67 -6.17
N ARG A 437 -26.13 -4.37 -5.32
CA ARG A 437 -26.02 -4.39 -3.85
C ARG A 437 -26.85 -5.55 -3.28
N GLU A 438 -26.35 -6.78 -3.40
CA GLU A 438 -27.04 -7.96 -2.89
C GLU A 438 -26.32 -8.57 -1.69
N ARG A 439 -27.09 -9.07 -0.72
CA ARG A 439 -26.52 -9.86 0.38
C ARG A 439 -26.20 -11.28 -0.12
N PRO A 440 -24.98 -11.79 0.11
CA PRO A 440 -24.64 -13.16 -0.22
C PRO A 440 -25.54 -14.18 0.49
N VAL A 441 -25.83 -15.29 -0.18
CA VAL A 441 -26.64 -16.40 0.34
C VAL A 441 -25.82 -17.70 0.33
N PRO A 442 -26.16 -18.69 1.18
CA PRO A 442 -25.47 -19.97 1.18
C PRO A 442 -25.45 -20.61 -0.21
N GLY A 443 -24.27 -21.06 -0.64
CA GLY A 443 -24.03 -21.60 -1.98
C GLY A 443 -23.43 -20.61 -2.97
N ASP A 444 -23.47 -19.30 -2.71
CA ASP A 444 -22.72 -18.32 -3.49
C ASP A 444 -21.21 -18.62 -3.46
N VAL A 445 -20.54 -18.38 -4.57
CA VAL A 445 -19.12 -18.69 -4.77
C VAL A 445 -18.31 -17.40 -4.68
N ILE A 446 -17.18 -17.47 -4.00
CA ILE A 446 -16.24 -16.37 -3.87
C ILE A 446 -15.01 -16.66 -4.73
N ILE A 447 -14.72 -15.71 -5.63
CA ILE A 447 -13.57 -15.76 -6.52
C ILE A 447 -12.51 -14.78 -6.02
N LEU A 448 -11.27 -15.26 -5.92
CA LEU A 448 -10.09 -14.40 -5.81
C LEU A 448 -9.67 -14.03 -7.23
N LEU A 449 -9.69 -12.74 -7.53
CA LEU A 449 -9.38 -12.17 -8.83
C LEU A 449 -8.08 -11.34 -8.73
N GLY A 450 -7.15 -11.54 -9.66
CA GLY A 450 -5.95 -10.71 -9.81
C GLY A 450 -4.65 -11.38 -9.37
N GLY A 451 -3.89 -10.70 -8.51
CA GLY A 451 -2.53 -11.06 -8.12
C GLY A 451 -2.41 -12.39 -7.36
N ARG A 452 -1.24 -13.03 -7.50
CA ARG A 452 -0.89 -14.24 -6.75
C ARG A 452 -0.38 -13.91 -5.34
N THR A 453 -0.52 -14.86 -4.42
CA THR A 453 -0.17 -14.72 -3.01
C THR A 453 1.30 -15.06 -2.75
N GLY A 454 2.02 -14.16 -2.06
CA GLY A 454 3.39 -14.35 -1.57
C GLY A 454 3.54 -13.98 -0.09
N ARG A 455 4.78 -13.95 0.42
CA ARG A 455 5.12 -13.40 1.75
C ARG A 455 5.16 -11.87 1.76
N ASP A 456 4.12 -11.26 1.21
CA ASP A 456 4.00 -9.81 1.08
C ASP A 456 3.08 -9.28 2.17
N GLY A 457 3.54 -8.27 2.91
CA GLY A 457 2.80 -7.61 3.99
C GLY A 457 2.33 -8.53 5.12
N ILE A 458 2.98 -9.67 5.37
CA ILE A 458 2.59 -10.57 6.48
C ILE A 458 2.85 -9.84 7.80
N GLY A 459 1.77 -9.49 8.50
CA GLY A 459 1.84 -8.67 9.70
C GLY A 459 1.93 -7.16 9.43
N GLY A 460 1.63 -6.69 8.20
CA GLY A 460 1.62 -5.26 7.87
C GLY A 460 0.60 -4.48 8.71
N ALA A 461 -0.64 -4.98 8.83
CA ALA A 461 -1.66 -4.39 9.70
C ALA A 461 -1.21 -4.26 11.17
N THR A 462 -0.57 -5.30 11.71
CA THR A 462 -0.10 -5.34 13.09
C THR A 462 1.18 -4.51 13.28
N GLY A 463 2.09 -4.49 12.30
CA GLY A 463 3.31 -3.67 12.27
C GLY A 463 3.01 -2.18 12.19
N SER A 464 2.01 -1.77 11.40
CA SER A 464 1.55 -0.38 11.30
C SER A 464 1.05 0.20 12.64
N SER A 465 0.58 -0.70 13.53
CA SER A 465 0.06 -0.39 14.87
C SER A 465 1.17 -0.31 15.95
N LYS A 466 2.44 -0.63 15.61
CA LYS A 466 3.58 -0.65 16.55
C LYS A 466 4.50 0.57 16.40
N GLN A 467 5.26 0.86 17.47
CA GLN A 467 6.30 1.89 17.45
C GLN A 467 7.58 1.37 16.78
N HIS A 468 8.29 2.26 16.07
CA HIS A 468 9.55 1.93 15.41
C HIS A 468 10.68 1.70 16.43
N THR A 469 11.27 0.51 16.42
CA THR A 469 12.45 0.15 17.22
C THR A 469 13.49 -0.57 16.35
N GLU A 470 14.77 -0.55 16.73
CA GLU A 470 15.84 -1.21 15.94
C GLU A 470 15.61 -2.72 15.74
N GLN A 471 14.96 -3.40 16.69
CA GLN A 471 14.63 -4.83 16.60
C GLN A 471 13.52 -5.14 15.58
N SER A 472 12.60 -4.20 15.34
CA SER A 472 11.49 -4.41 14.37
C SER A 472 11.98 -4.53 12.92
N LEU A 473 13.07 -3.83 12.58
CA LEU A 473 13.61 -3.76 11.21
C LEU A 473 14.12 -5.10 10.68
N THR A 474 14.60 -6.00 11.55
CA THR A 474 15.09 -7.32 11.14
C THR A 474 13.96 -8.29 10.79
N THR A 475 12.75 -8.05 11.28
CA THR A 475 11.55 -8.85 10.99
C THR A 475 10.66 -8.23 9.89
N SER A 476 10.85 -6.95 9.55
CA SER A 476 10.05 -6.20 8.58
C SER A 476 10.26 -6.57 7.10
N GLY A 477 11.16 -7.51 6.77
CA GLY A 477 11.35 -7.97 5.38
C GLY A 477 10.07 -8.51 4.73
N ALA A 478 9.19 -9.13 5.54
CA ALA A 478 7.89 -9.62 5.13
C ALA A 478 6.82 -8.51 5.05
N GLU A 479 7.08 -7.31 5.57
CA GLU A 479 6.15 -6.17 5.53
C GLU A 479 6.28 -5.35 4.23
N VAL A 480 7.32 -5.61 3.42
CA VAL A 480 7.52 -4.93 2.14
C VAL A 480 6.43 -5.35 1.16
N GLN A 481 5.72 -4.36 0.62
CA GLN A 481 4.69 -4.56 -0.38
C GLN A 481 5.17 -3.93 -1.70
N LYS A 482 5.17 -4.71 -2.77
CA LYS A 482 5.47 -4.24 -4.13
C LYS A 482 4.24 -4.41 -4.99
N GLY A 483 3.78 -3.31 -5.57
CA GLY A 483 2.61 -3.30 -6.43
C GLY A 483 2.92 -3.72 -7.88
N ASN A 484 1.88 -4.16 -8.57
CA ASN A 484 1.84 -4.54 -9.99
C ASN A 484 0.75 -3.76 -10.74
N PRO A 485 0.99 -2.48 -11.07
CA PRO A 485 0.00 -1.60 -11.70
C PRO A 485 -0.66 -2.17 -12.98
N PRO A 486 0.05 -2.91 -13.86
CA PRO A 486 -0.59 -3.57 -14.99
C PRO A 486 -1.71 -4.56 -14.63
N THR A 487 -1.59 -5.29 -13.51
CA THR A 487 -2.67 -6.19 -13.05
C THR A 487 -3.87 -5.37 -12.56
N GLU A 488 -3.63 -4.34 -11.74
CA GLU A 488 -4.65 -3.40 -11.27
C GLU A 488 -5.36 -2.70 -12.44
N ARG A 489 -4.65 -2.38 -13.52
CA ARG A 489 -5.22 -1.82 -14.76
C ARG A 489 -6.22 -2.77 -15.39
N LYS A 490 -5.89 -4.05 -15.47
CA LYS A 490 -6.80 -5.08 -16.01
C LYS A 490 -8.05 -5.22 -15.12
N LEU A 491 -7.90 -5.17 -13.79
CA LEU A 491 -9.04 -5.21 -12.86
C LEU A 491 -10.02 -4.06 -13.12
N GLN A 492 -9.51 -2.82 -13.24
CA GLN A 492 -10.35 -1.66 -13.57
C GLN A 492 -11.06 -1.78 -14.92
N ARG A 493 -10.39 -2.35 -15.93
CA ARG A 493 -11.00 -2.59 -17.25
C ARG A 493 -12.12 -3.62 -17.17
N LEU A 494 -11.89 -4.72 -16.45
CA LEU A 494 -12.87 -5.79 -16.28
C LEU A 494 -14.13 -5.27 -15.57
N PHE A 495 -13.98 -4.47 -14.51
CA PHE A 495 -15.12 -3.95 -13.75
C PHE A 495 -15.88 -2.83 -14.44
N ARG A 496 -15.25 -2.13 -15.40
CA ARG A 496 -15.95 -1.17 -16.27
C ARG A 496 -16.91 -1.86 -17.26
N ASN A 497 -16.79 -3.18 -17.48
CA ASN A 497 -17.67 -3.92 -18.38
C ASN A 497 -19.04 -4.19 -17.71
N PRO A 498 -20.16 -3.68 -18.28
CA PRO A 498 -21.49 -3.90 -17.71
C PRO A 498 -21.91 -5.38 -17.64
N GLU A 499 -21.42 -6.22 -18.55
CA GLU A 499 -21.70 -7.67 -18.54
C GLU A 499 -21.03 -8.38 -17.37
N VAL A 500 -20.02 -7.76 -16.74
CA VAL A 500 -19.29 -8.29 -15.60
C VAL A 500 -19.76 -7.64 -14.30
N SER A 501 -19.84 -6.31 -14.26
CA SER A 501 -20.19 -5.56 -13.06
C SER A 501 -21.54 -5.98 -12.49
N CYS A 502 -22.52 -6.24 -13.37
CA CYS A 502 -23.88 -6.67 -13.01
C CYS A 502 -23.96 -8.12 -12.48
N LEU A 503 -22.93 -8.95 -12.66
CA LEU A 503 -22.89 -10.31 -12.12
C LEU A 503 -22.44 -10.33 -10.65
N ILE A 504 -21.73 -9.29 -10.23
CA ILE A 504 -21.07 -9.24 -8.92
C ILE A 504 -22.10 -8.82 -7.87
N LYS A 505 -22.48 -9.73 -6.97
CA LYS A 505 -23.43 -9.46 -5.88
C LYS A 505 -22.83 -8.59 -4.79
N ARG A 506 -21.56 -8.87 -4.46
CA ARG A 506 -20.76 -8.18 -3.46
C ARG A 506 -19.29 -8.27 -3.82
N CYS A 507 -18.52 -7.23 -3.51
CA CYS A 507 -17.08 -7.20 -3.74
C CYS A 507 -16.35 -6.58 -2.55
N ASN A 508 -15.12 -7.02 -2.33
CA ASN A 508 -14.21 -6.41 -1.37
C ASN A 508 -12.79 -6.39 -1.94
N ASP A 509 -12.00 -5.41 -1.53
CA ASP A 509 -10.58 -5.37 -1.87
C ASP A 509 -9.75 -6.25 -0.95
N PHE A 510 -8.58 -6.66 -1.42
CA PHE A 510 -7.54 -7.19 -0.54
C PHE A 510 -6.62 -6.06 -0.06
N GLY A 511 -6.74 -5.77 1.23
CA GLY A 511 -5.90 -4.83 1.96
C GLY A 511 -5.30 -5.51 3.20
N ALA A 512 -5.46 -4.85 4.35
CA ALA A 512 -4.99 -5.34 5.64
C ALA A 512 -5.62 -6.69 6.03
N GLY A 513 -4.78 -7.63 6.44
CA GLY A 513 -5.22 -8.95 6.90
C GLY A 513 -5.60 -9.98 5.85
N GLY A 514 -5.41 -9.65 4.57
CA GLY A 514 -5.38 -10.62 3.49
C GLY A 514 -6.66 -11.44 3.32
N VAL A 515 -6.49 -12.74 3.02
CA VAL A 515 -7.60 -13.67 2.75
C VAL A 515 -8.59 -13.74 3.91
N ALA A 516 -8.09 -13.75 5.16
CA ALA A 516 -8.92 -13.91 6.34
C ALA A 516 -9.89 -12.75 6.56
N VAL A 517 -9.44 -11.50 6.35
CA VAL A 517 -10.29 -10.30 6.51
C VAL A 517 -11.12 -10.06 5.25
N SER A 518 -10.47 -9.94 4.10
CA SER A 518 -11.12 -9.53 2.85
C SER A 518 -12.22 -10.48 2.40
N ILE A 519 -12.02 -11.79 2.51
CA ILE A 519 -13.08 -12.77 2.23
C ILE A 519 -14.00 -12.93 3.44
N GLY A 520 -13.44 -12.98 4.65
CA GLY A 520 -14.18 -13.21 5.89
C GLY A 520 -15.28 -12.18 6.18
N GLU A 521 -15.17 -10.96 5.64
CA GLU A 521 -16.15 -9.89 5.79
C GLU A 521 -17.30 -9.93 4.77
N LEU A 522 -17.19 -10.72 3.70
CA LEU A 522 -18.19 -10.75 2.64
C LEU A 522 -19.53 -11.34 3.10
N ALA A 523 -19.49 -12.32 4.01
CA ALA A 523 -20.67 -13.01 4.52
C ALA A 523 -20.50 -13.43 5.98
N ASP A 524 -21.61 -13.69 6.66
CA ASP A 524 -21.60 -14.14 8.06
C ASP A 524 -21.02 -15.55 8.23
N GLY A 525 -21.12 -16.38 7.20
CA GLY A 525 -20.66 -17.77 7.20
C GLY A 525 -20.02 -18.11 5.87
N LEU A 526 -18.80 -18.66 5.89
CA LEU A 526 -18.10 -19.08 4.69
C LEU A 526 -16.98 -20.09 5.00
N THR A 527 -16.66 -20.90 4.01
CA THR A 527 -15.53 -21.82 4.02
C THR A 527 -14.55 -21.43 2.92
N ILE A 528 -13.30 -21.18 3.31
CA ILE A 528 -12.19 -20.84 2.41
C ILE A 528 -11.28 -22.06 2.24
N ASP A 529 -10.98 -22.41 1.00
CA ASP A 529 -9.95 -23.38 0.64
C ASP A 529 -8.63 -22.65 0.35
N LEU A 530 -7.67 -22.80 1.26
CA LEU A 530 -6.35 -22.18 1.13
C LEU A 530 -5.45 -22.91 0.14
N ASP A 531 -5.72 -24.18 -0.19
CA ASP A 531 -4.98 -24.88 -1.24
C ASP A 531 -5.31 -24.33 -2.63
N ALA A 532 -6.52 -23.79 -2.81
CA ALA A 532 -6.96 -23.15 -4.04
C ALA A 532 -6.41 -21.73 -4.25
N VAL A 533 -5.85 -21.09 -3.22
CA VAL A 533 -5.31 -19.73 -3.33
C VAL A 533 -4.09 -19.71 -4.27
N PRO A 534 -4.07 -18.90 -5.35
CA PRO A 534 -2.92 -18.81 -6.26
C PRO A 534 -1.67 -18.31 -5.55
N LYS A 535 -0.51 -18.93 -5.83
CA LYS A 535 0.77 -18.66 -5.14
C LYS A 535 1.83 -18.15 -6.10
N LYS A 536 2.64 -17.19 -5.66
CA LYS A 536 3.82 -16.70 -6.43
C LYS A 536 4.92 -17.75 -6.49
N TYR A 537 5.09 -18.50 -5.40
CA TYR A 537 6.08 -19.56 -5.22
C TYR A 537 5.57 -20.57 -4.19
N GLU A 538 6.10 -21.79 -4.27
CA GLU A 538 5.83 -22.83 -3.29
C GLU A 538 6.51 -22.55 -1.94
N GLY A 539 6.03 -23.22 -0.89
CA GLY A 539 6.60 -23.12 0.45
C GLY A 539 5.92 -22.12 1.40
N LEU A 540 4.76 -21.56 1.02
CA LEU A 540 3.89 -20.79 1.92
C LEU A 540 3.11 -21.74 2.84
N ASP A 541 3.10 -21.46 4.15
CA ASP A 541 2.29 -22.22 5.11
C ASP A 541 0.83 -21.75 5.16
N GLY A 542 -0.04 -22.51 5.84
CA GLY A 542 -1.46 -22.17 5.97
C GLY A 542 -1.74 -20.83 6.67
N THR A 543 -0.88 -20.42 7.60
CA THR A 543 -0.97 -19.10 8.25
C THR A 543 -0.58 -18.00 7.28
N GLU A 544 0.54 -18.16 6.56
CA GLU A 544 1.01 -17.19 5.57
C GLU A 544 -0.03 -16.97 4.47
N LEU A 545 -0.68 -18.04 3.98
CA LEU A 545 -1.77 -17.96 3.02
C LEU A 545 -3.00 -17.23 3.58
N ALA A 546 -3.32 -17.45 4.86
CA ALA A 546 -4.49 -16.84 5.49
C ALA A 546 -4.36 -15.32 5.67
N ILE A 547 -3.16 -14.81 5.99
CA ILE A 547 -2.97 -13.40 6.37
C ILE A 547 -2.10 -12.58 5.40
N SER A 548 -1.65 -13.17 4.28
CA SER A 548 -0.84 -12.45 3.29
C SER A 548 -1.59 -11.25 2.70
N GLU A 549 -0.94 -10.09 2.70
CA GLU A 549 -1.42 -8.80 2.19
C GLU A 549 -0.85 -8.52 0.79
N SER A 550 -0.67 -9.58 -0.01
CA SER A 550 -0.30 -9.45 -1.43
C SER A 550 -1.26 -8.49 -2.16
N GLN A 551 -0.69 -7.69 -3.05
CA GLN A 551 -1.40 -6.58 -3.71
C GLN A 551 -2.16 -7.01 -4.97
N GLU A 552 -2.96 -6.09 -5.52
CA GLU A 552 -3.74 -6.25 -6.76
C GLU A 552 -4.71 -7.43 -6.76
N ARG A 553 -5.42 -7.65 -5.64
CA ARG A 553 -6.42 -8.71 -5.51
C ARG A 553 -7.78 -8.13 -5.14
N MET A 554 -8.84 -8.71 -5.70
CA MET A 554 -10.23 -8.46 -5.35
C MET A 554 -10.93 -9.76 -5.00
N ALA A 555 -11.86 -9.71 -4.05
CA ALA A 555 -12.77 -10.81 -3.75
C ALA A 555 -14.15 -10.49 -4.32
N VAL A 556 -14.68 -11.35 -5.19
CA VAL A 556 -16.01 -11.16 -5.80
C VAL A 556 -16.93 -12.30 -5.43
N VAL A 557 -18.15 -11.96 -5.00
CA VAL A 557 -19.22 -12.91 -4.70
C VAL A 557 -20.15 -13.03 -5.90
N LEU A 558 -20.34 -14.25 -6.39
CA LEU A 558 -21.15 -14.57 -7.56
C LEU A 558 -22.15 -15.66 -7.22
N ALA A 559 -23.30 -15.63 -7.88
CA ALA A 559 -24.19 -16.79 -7.89
C ALA A 559 -23.55 -17.93 -8.72
N PRO A 560 -23.76 -19.22 -8.37
CA PRO A 560 -23.10 -20.35 -9.02
C PRO A 560 -23.25 -20.40 -10.55
N GLN A 561 -24.41 -19.99 -11.07
CA GLN A 561 -24.69 -19.98 -12.51
C GLN A 561 -23.89 -18.93 -13.28
N ASP A 562 -23.45 -17.85 -12.62
CA ASP A 562 -22.76 -16.72 -13.25
C ASP A 562 -21.24 -16.92 -13.28
N VAL A 563 -20.71 -17.82 -12.43
CA VAL A 563 -19.27 -18.09 -12.33
C VAL A 563 -18.64 -18.45 -13.68
N PRO A 564 -19.20 -19.34 -14.53
CA PRO A 564 -18.58 -19.65 -15.82
C PRO A 564 -18.50 -18.45 -16.75
N ALA A 565 -19.46 -17.52 -16.71
CA ALA A 565 -19.42 -16.31 -17.51
C ALA A 565 -18.33 -15.36 -17.02
N PHE A 566 -18.28 -15.12 -15.71
CA PHE A 566 -17.26 -14.28 -15.08
C PHE A 566 -15.83 -14.76 -15.38
N LEU A 567 -15.57 -16.07 -15.25
CA LEU A 567 -14.25 -16.65 -15.53
C LEU A 567 -13.82 -16.44 -16.99
N ARG A 568 -14.74 -16.51 -17.96
CA ARG A 568 -14.42 -16.22 -19.37
C ARG A 568 -14.06 -14.76 -19.59
N HIS A 569 -14.74 -13.83 -18.95
CA HIS A 569 -14.41 -12.41 -19.06
C HIS A 569 -13.07 -12.08 -18.40
N ALA A 570 -12.77 -12.68 -17.25
CA ALA A 570 -11.46 -12.52 -16.60
C ALA A 570 -10.32 -13.07 -17.48
N ASP A 571 -10.49 -14.25 -18.07
CA ASP A 571 -9.52 -14.85 -18.99
C ASP A 571 -9.28 -13.95 -20.23
N ALA A 572 -10.35 -13.40 -20.82
CA ALA A 572 -10.25 -12.47 -21.95
C ALA A 572 -9.49 -11.17 -21.62
N GLU A 573 -9.53 -10.72 -20.35
CA GLU A 573 -8.74 -9.59 -19.84
C GLU A 573 -7.34 -10.01 -19.35
N ASN A 574 -6.94 -11.27 -19.55
CA ASN A 574 -5.68 -11.85 -19.06
C ASN A 574 -5.51 -11.66 -17.54
N LEU A 575 -6.58 -11.98 -16.80
CA LEU A 575 -6.66 -11.96 -15.34
C LEU A 575 -6.90 -13.35 -14.78
N GLU A 576 -6.11 -13.73 -13.79
CA GLU A 576 -6.31 -14.96 -13.04
C GLU A 576 -7.52 -14.82 -12.10
N ALA A 577 -8.45 -15.78 -12.17
CA ALA A 577 -9.67 -15.79 -11.39
C ALA A 577 -9.92 -17.20 -10.84
N THR A 578 -9.81 -17.36 -9.53
CA THR A 578 -9.83 -18.68 -8.89
C THR A 578 -10.91 -18.77 -7.85
N ARG A 579 -11.67 -19.87 -7.87
CA ARG A 579 -12.66 -20.19 -6.83
C ARG A 579 -11.92 -20.56 -5.56
N VAL A 580 -12.13 -19.78 -4.50
CA VAL A 580 -11.39 -19.98 -3.23
C VAL A 580 -12.30 -20.17 -2.03
N ALA A 581 -13.57 -19.78 -2.11
CA ALA A 581 -14.49 -19.95 -0.99
C ALA A 581 -15.95 -20.10 -1.44
N VAL A 582 -16.76 -20.61 -0.51
CA VAL A 582 -18.22 -20.76 -0.68
C VAL A 582 -18.90 -20.21 0.56
N VAL A 583 -19.98 -19.45 0.36
CA VAL A 583 -20.82 -18.94 1.45
C VAL A 583 -21.60 -20.09 2.07
N THR A 584 -21.59 -20.17 3.40
CA THR A 584 -22.24 -21.25 4.15
C THR A 584 -23.34 -20.70 5.06
N LYS A 585 -24.25 -21.58 5.49
CA LYS A 585 -25.34 -21.23 6.40
C LYS A 585 -24.88 -21.07 7.85
N GLU A 586 -23.85 -21.81 8.26
CA GLU A 586 -23.32 -21.72 9.61
C GLU A 586 -22.52 -20.41 9.74
N PRO A 587 -22.82 -19.52 10.71
CA PRO A 587 -22.20 -18.20 10.81
C PRO A 587 -20.78 -18.28 11.40
N ARG A 588 -19.88 -18.94 10.66
CA ARG A 588 -18.48 -19.17 11.01
C ARG A 588 -17.57 -18.83 9.84
N LEU A 589 -16.40 -18.32 10.18
CA LEU A 589 -15.24 -18.29 9.28
C LEU A 589 -14.51 -19.62 9.42
N VAL A 590 -14.49 -20.40 8.35
CA VAL A 590 -13.73 -21.66 8.26
C VAL A 590 -12.65 -21.51 7.19
N MET A 591 -11.40 -21.87 7.51
CA MET A 591 -10.31 -21.91 6.54
C MET A 591 -9.65 -23.29 6.57
N GLN A 592 -9.61 -23.93 5.41
CA GLN A 592 -9.11 -25.29 5.22
C GLN A 592 -7.77 -25.26 4.50
N TRP A 593 -6.82 -26.05 4.99
CA TRP A 593 -5.53 -26.23 4.35
C TRP A 593 -5.08 -27.69 4.50
N ARG A 594 -4.71 -28.32 3.39
CA ARG A 594 -4.35 -29.74 3.28
C ARG A 594 -5.39 -30.66 3.91
N GLY A 595 -6.67 -30.34 3.69
CA GLY A 595 -7.82 -31.09 4.20
C GLY A 595 -8.08 -30.93 5.71
N LYS A 596 -7.43 -29.99 6.41
CA LYS A 596 -7.64 -29.70 7.83
C LYS A 596 -8.22 -28.31 8.03
N ASP A 597 -9.19 -28.17 8.94
CA ASP A 597 -9.65 -26.86 9.42
C ASP A 597 -8.55 -26.24 10.28
N ILE A 598 -7.84 -25.24 9.75
CA ILE A 598 -6.83 -24.49 10.50
C ILE A 598 -7.40 -23.23 11.16
N VAL A 599 -8.56 -22.77 10.70
CA VAL A 599 -9.35 -21.69 11.33
C VAL A 599 -10.80 -22.12 11.38
N ARG A 600 -11.43 -22.00 12.56
CA ARG A 600 -12.87 -22.23 12.75
C ARG A 600 -13.41 -21.32 13.86
N ILE A 601 -13.81 -20.10 13.52
CA ILE A 601 -14.21 -19.08 14.49
C ILE A 601 -15.66 -18.63 14.23
N ALA A 602 -16.45 -18.45 15.30
CA ALA A 602 -17.79 -17.90 15.18
C ALA A 602 -17.76 -16.42 14.76
N ARG A 603 -18.59 -16.05 13.78
CA ARG A 603 -18.70 -14.65 13.32
C ARG A 603 -19.11 -13.71 14.45
N SER A 604 -19.99 -14.17 15.33
CA SER A 604 -20.41 -13.42 16.52
C SER A 604 -19.25 -13.12 17.48
N PHE A 605 -18.24 -13.98 17.55
CA PHE A 605 -17.05 -13.75 18.37
C PHE A 605 -16.12 -12.73 17.71
N LEU A 606 -15.84 -12.87 16.40
CA LEU A 606 -15.05 -11.88 15.67
C LEU A 606 -15.66 -10.47 15.79
N ALA A 607 -16.99 -10.38 15.65
CA ALA A 607 -17.76 -9.13 15.74
C ALA A 607 -17.80 -8.49 17.14
N THR A 608 -17.31 -9.17 18.19
CA THR A 608 -17.15 -8.54 19.51
C THR A 608 -16.14 -7.41 19.46
N ASN A 609 -15.20 -7.47 18.51
CA ASN A 609 -14.09 -6.54 18.39
C ASN A 609 -13.38 -6.39 19.74
N GLY A 610 -12.91 -7.48 20.35
CA GLY A 610 -12.11 -7.45 21.57
C GLY A 610 -12.69 -6.69 22.78
N VAL A 611 -11.83 -6.38 23.74
CA VAL A 611 -12.16 -5.68 24.99
C VAL A 611 -12.24 -4.17 24.75
N ARG A 612 -13.31 -3.52 25.24
CA ARG A 612 -13.52 -2.07 25.11
C ARG A 612 -12.50 -1.30 25.94
N GLN A 613 -11.82 -0.34 25.31
CA GLN A 613 -10.88 0.57 25.96
C GLN A 613 -11.59 1.85 26.43
N HIS A 614 -11.06 2.49 27.47
CA HIS A 614 -11.59 3.70 28.09
C HIS A 614 -10.51 4.78 28.25
N VAL A 615 -10.85 6.04 28.04
CA VAL A 615 -9.94 7.18 28.14
C VAL A 615 -10.63 8.42 28.71
N ARG A 616 -9.83 9.29 29.34
CA ARG A 616 -10.23 10.65 29.69
C ARG A 616 -9.40 11.63 28.86
N VAL A 617 -10.04 12.63 28.27
CA VAL A 617 -9.42 13.58 27.34
C VAL A 617 -9.31 14.94 28.01
N ALA A 618 -8.13 15.57 27.89
CA ALA A 618 -7.91 16.96 28.22
C ALA A 618 -7.52 17.74 26.95
N VAL A 619 -8.29 18.76 26.60
CA VAL A 619 -8.04 19.65 25.47
C VAL A 619 -7.28 20.87 25.99
N ALA A 620 -6.00 20.96 25.65
CA ALA A 620 -5.15 22.07 26.04
C ALA A 620 -5.52 23.37 25.31
N ALA A 621 -5.38 24.51 25.99
CA ALA A 621 -5.58 25.81 25.35
C ALA A 621 -4.44 26.12 24.34
N PRO A 622 -4.73 26.72 23.18
CA PRO A 622 -3.69 27.16 22.25
C PRO A 622 -2.72 28.15 22.92
N ASN A 623 -1.44 28.09 22.56
CA ASN A 623 -0.44 29.02 23.10
C ASN A 623 -0.58 30.42 22.48
N GLU A 624 -1.17 31.34 23.24
CA GLU A 624 -1.39 32.74 22.86
C GLU A 624 -0.09 33.54 22.68
N GLN A 625 1.02 33.10 23.28
CA GLN A 625 2.33 33.76 23.16
C GLN A 625 3.06 33.36 21.87
N ALA A 626 2.57 32.36 21.13
CA ALA A 626 3.20 31.86 19.91
C ALA A 626 2.19 31.66 18.75
N PRO A 627 1.40 32.67 18.36
CA PRO A 627 0.39 32.52 17.31
C PRO A 627 1.03 32.25 15.95
N TYR A 628 0.81 31.06 15.40
CA TYR A 628 1.44 30.58 14.16
C TYR A 628 1.35 31.58 12.99
N LEU A 629 0.19 32.18 12.77
CA LEU A 629 -0.06 33.13 11.67
C LEU A 629 0.73 34.44 11.79
N GLN A 630 1.27 34.77 12.97
CA GLN A 630 2.11 35.94 13.18
C GLN A 630 3.60 35.60 13.26
N GLN A 631 3.96 34.32 13.10
CA GLN A 631 5.35 33.90 13.14
C GLN A 631 6.03 34.16 11.79
N VAL A 632 7.06 34.99 11.81
CA VAL A 632 8.00 35.11 10.68
C VAL A 632 8.95 33.92 10.71
N PRO A 633 9.13 33.18 9.58
CA PRO A 633 10.05 32.05 9.51
C PRO A 633 11.45 32.41 10.01
N PRO A 634 12.14 31.52 10.74
CA PRO A 634 13.47 31.81 11.30
C PRO A 634 14.50 32.26 10.26
N LEU A 635 14.44 31.70 9.04
CA LEU A 635 15.31 32.09 7.93
C LEU A 635 15.08 33.55 7.53
N VAL A 636 13.82 33.98 7.41
CA VAL A 636 13.47 35.35 7.06
C VAL A 636 13.85 36.33 8.18
N ARG A 637 13.65 35.94 9.44
CA ARG A 637 13.99 36.78 10.60
C ARG A 637 15.49 37.08 10.69
N LYS A 638 16.35 36.13 10.28
CA LYS A 638 17.82 36.29 10.30
C LYS A 638 18.33 37.39 9.37
N GLU A 639 17.59 37.72 8.30
CA GLU A 639 17.98 38.74 7.31
C GLU A 639 17.74 40.19 7.78
N GLY A 640 17.23 40.37 9.01
CA GLY A 640 17.09 41.67 9.65
C GLY A 640 16.05 42.55 8.96
N ARG A 641 16.51 43.63 8.29
CA ARG A 641 15.66 44.64 7.65
C ARG A 641 15.83 44.74 6.13
N SER A 642 16.67 43.89 5.53
CA SER A 642 16.85 43.89 4.08
C SER A 642 15.67 43.17 3.43
N LEU A 643 14.73 43.93 2.85
CA LEU A 643 13.54 43.35 2.20
C LEU A 643 13.91 42.35 1.10
N GLU A 644 14.93 42.68 0.30
CA GLU A 644 15.42 41.81 -0.76
C GLU A 644 15.95 40.47 -0.20
N ALA A 645 16.81 40.52 0.83
CA ALA A 645 17.35 39.32 1.46
C ALA A 645 16.25 38.50 2.15
N MET A 646 15.31 39.16 2.84
CA MET A 646 14.12 38.52 3.43
C MET A 646 13.28 37.81 2.37
N TRP A 647 13.08 38.44 1.21
CA TRP A 647 12.32 37.86 0.09
C TRP A 647 13.00 36.61 -0.46
N PHE A 648 14.31 36.68 -0.72
CA PHE A 648 15.08 35.51 -1.15
C PHE A 648 15.09 34.39 -0.10
N ALA A 649 15.23 34.72 1.19
CA ALA A 649 15.17 33.74 2.26
C ALA A 649 13.79 33.05 2.32
N ASN A 650 12.71 33.80 2.14
CA ASN A 650 11.35 33.24 2.11
C ASN A 650 11.15 32.32 0.91
N LEU A 651 11.59 32.72 -0.29
CA LEU A 651 11.49 31.90 -1.51
C LEU A 651 12.32 30.61 -1.46
N ARG A 652 13.33 30.54 -0.59
CA ARG A 652 14.16 29.34 -0.36
C ARG A 652 13.57 28.36 0.66
N ASP A 653 12.51 28.75 1.37
CA ASP A 653 11.79 27.85 2.26
C ASP A 653 11.10 26.76 1.44
N LEU A 654 11.21 25.49 1.87
CA LEU A 654 10.68 24.35 1.11
C LEU A 654 9.15 24.37 0.96
N ASN A 655 8.44 25.02 1.89
CA ASN A 655 6.98 25.16 1.80
C ASN A 655 6.55 26.30 0.87
N VAL A 656 7.49 27.18 0.49
CA VAL A 656 7.24 28.35 -0.38
C VAL A 656 7.83 28.15 -1.78
N CYS A 657 8.96 27.47 -1.90
CA CYS A 657 9.63 27.27 -3.18
C CYS A 657 8.75 26.47 -4.16
N SER A 658 9.05 26.58 -5.45
CA SER A 658 8.31 25.84 -6.47
C SER A 658 8.47 24.33 -6.28
N GLN A 659 7.35 23.61 -6.24
CA GLN A 659 7.30 22.14 -6.25
C GLN A 659 6.99 21.59 -7.64
N LYS A 660 7.22 22.37 -8.71
CA LYS A 660 6.94 21.96 -10.09
C LYS A 660 7.64 20.66 -10.48
N GLY A 661 8.92 20.51 -10.13
CA GLY A 661 9.67 19.28 -10.42
C GLY A 661 9.13 18.03 -9.71
N LEU A 662 8.41 18.19 -8.59
CA LEU A 662 7.67 17.09 -7.96
C LEU A 662 6.39 16.78 -8.76
N GLY A 663 5.59 17.80 -9.07
CA GLY A 663 4.32 17.65 -9.79
C GLY A 663 4.48 17.09 -11.21
N GLU A 664 5.54 17.44 -11.94
CA GLU A 664 5.81 16.97 -13.30
C GLU A 664 6.18 15.48 -13.40
N ARG A 665 6.36 14.79 -12.27
CA ARG A 665 6.54 13.34 -12.25
C ARG A 665 5.24 12.58 -12.50
N PHE A 666 4.10 13.24 -12.31
CA PHE A 666 2.78 12.62 -12.34
C PHE A 666 2.06 13.02 -13.62
N ASP A 667 1.42 12.05 -14.28
CA ASP A 667 0.58 12.33 -15.44
C ASP A 667 -0.68 13.09 -15.01
N GLY A 668 -0.93 14.26 -15.60
CA GLY A 668 -2.12 15.08 -15.37
C GLY A 668 -3.14 15.07 -16.50
N THR A 669 -2.96 14.22 -17.51
CA THR A 669 -3.63 14.29 -18.84
C THR A 669 -4.29 13.00 -19.30
N VAL A 670 -3.85 11.85 -18.81
CA VAL A 670 -4.35 10.53 -19.21
C VAL A 670 -5.86 10.42 -19.05
N GLY A 671 -6.52 9.78 -20.01
CA GLY A 671 -7.99 9.74 -20.11
C GLY A 671 -8.62 10.96 -20.78
N ALA A 672 -7.86 12.00 -21.11
CA ALA A 672 -8.31 13.20 -21.82
C ALA A 672 -9.52 13.90 -21.15
N ALA A 673 -9.61 13.79 -19.82
CA ALA A 673 -10.74 14.28 -19.04
C ALA A 673 -10.38 15.44 -18.10
N SER A 674 -9.10 15.72 -17.88
CA SER A 674 -8.63 16.84 -17.06
C SER A 674 -9.08 18.19 -17.65
N VAL A 675 -9.78 18.97 -16.84
CA VAL A 675 -10.22 20.33 -17.19
C VAL A 675 -9.19 21.35 -16.71
N LEU A 676 -8.67 21.17 -15.50
CA LEU A 676 -7.54 21.96 -14.98
C LEU A 676 -6.27 21.10 -15.00
N MET A 677 -5.25 21.60 -15.68
CA MET A 677 -3.89 21.04 -15.60
C MET A 677 -3.29 21.35 -14.23
N PRO A 678 -2.37 20.51 -13.69
CA PRO A 678 -1.70 20.79 -12.43
C PRO A 678 -0.99 22.15 -12.40
N PHE A 679 -0.44 22.58 -13.56
CA PHE A 679 0.14 23.90 -13.76
C PHE A 679 -0.49 24.60 -14.97
N GLY A 680 -1.13 25.74 -14.73
CA GLY A 680 -1.78 26.58 -15.72
C GLY A 680 -0.96 27.80 -16.17
N GLY A 681 -1.63 28.67 -16.92
CA GLY A 681 -1.07 29.87 -17.53
C GLY A 681 -0.29 29.59 -18.82
N LYS A 682 0.06 30.66 -19.56
CA LYS A 682 0.77 30.58 -20.85
C LYS A 682 2.06 29.76 -20.82
N TYR A 683 2.72 29.72 -19.65
CA TYR A 683 4.01 29.06 -19.45
C TYR A 683 3.94 27.81 -18.56
N GLN A 684 2.74 27.40 -18.12
CA GLN A 684 2.55 26.25 -17.22
C GLN A 684 3.44 26.35 -15.96
N LEU A 685 3.32 27.48 -15.27
CA LEU A 685 4.09 27.78 -14.04
C LEU A 685 3.20 28.05 -12.83
N THR A 686 1.90 28.29 -13.04
CA THR A 686 0.97 28.62 -11.96
C THR A 686 0.29 27.36 -11.47
N PRO A 687 0.50 26.91 -10.23
CA PRO A 687 -0.20 25.73 -9.71
C PRO A 687 -1.70 25.99 -9.64
N SER A 688 -2.51 24.98 -10.00
CA SER A 688 -3.97 25.03 -9.83
C SER A 688 -4.34 24.79 -8.37
N GLU A 689 -5.37 25.48 -7.87
CA GLU A 689 -5.84 25.36 -6.47
C GLU A 689 -6.80 24.18 -6.26
N ALA A 690 -7.34 23.63 -7.35
CA ALA A 690 -8.26 22.51 -7.34
C ALA A 690 -7.94 21.51 -8.45
N MET A 691 -8.31 20.26 -8.20
CA MET A 691 -8.34 19.21 -9.21
C MET A 691 -9.74 19.16 -9.85
N VAL A 692 -9.81 19.25 -11.18
CA VAL A 692 -11.08 19.26 -11.92
C VAL A 692 -10.95 18.41 -13.17
N ALA A 693 -11.83 17.41 -13.32
CA ALA A 693 -11.99 16.61 -14.53
C ALA A 693 -13.47 16.35 -14.85
N LYS A 694 -13.69 15.92 -16.09
CA LYS A 694 -14.95 15.31 -16.51
C LYS A 694 -15.01 13.85 -16.08
N ILE A 695 -16.21 13.35 -15.82
CA ILE A 695 -16.44 11.92 -15.59
C ILE A 695 -16.23 11.16 -16.91
N PRO A 696 -15.45 10.07 -16.93
CA PRO A 696 -15.17 9.34 -18.16
C PRO A 696 -16.35 8.41 -18.50
N VAL A 697 -17.33 8.93 -19.24
CA VAL A 697 -18.58 8.24 -19.61
C VAL A 697 -18.46 7.21 -20.75
N ARG A 698 -17.25 6.94 -21.27
CA ARG A 698 -17.03 6.14 -22.49
C ARG A 698 -16.68 4.68 -22.27
#